data_AF-A0A316VJ08-F1
#
_entry.id   AF-A0A316VJ08-F1
#
_cell.length_a   1.000
_cell.length_b   1.000
_cell.length_c   1.000
_cell.angle_alpha   90.00
_cell.angle_beta   90.00
_cell.angle_gamma   90.00
#
_symmetry.space_group_name_H-M   'P 1'
#
loop_
_entity.id
_entity.type
_entity.pdbx_description
1 polymer ?
#
loop_
_entity_poly.entity_id
_entity_poly.type
_entity_poly.pdbx_seq_one_letter_code
_entity_poly.pdbx_strand_id
1 'polypeptide(L)'
;MTMASLASRSGNGRALKCSSKALFNATNSRRALATAAPPTFHPSRLPPYPKLLDNLATVRKVLDRPLTLSEKILYTHLISPQDTLASAGRDPTKIRGKMYLPLQVDRLAMQDASAQMALLQFMTCGLDRVSVPASVHCDHLIQAFEGAEADLKRSIASNKEVFDFLESASKKYGIEFWGPGSGIIHQIVLENYAAPGLLMLGTDSHTPNASGMGCLAIGVGGADAVDALTATPWELLAPKVLSVHLTGELSPWCTPKDVILHLAGILTVRGGTGKIIEYSGPGLASLEATGLATMANMGAEVGATTSAFAYTEEMGKYLTATGRDQVRRQAEGAAQRGLLSADEGVEYDERIEIDLSKLEPTLNGPATPDLSQTLSQFVQKAKDGSAEYPVELSAALIGSCTNSSYADMARCASLAEQAAARGMKVKTSFDVTPGSELVRATVHRDGIQDTLTKVGGRVLANACGPCIGQWDRKELQGEKNVILTSFNRNFKGRNDGNSKTMNILASPEIVTAMAFAGRTDFNPMTDELIAPDGKPFKFQPPQGKQLPPSGFTPGNVGYLPNAMPEPNPSTEVVIDPQSSRLEHLQPFGSPFEDGKLTGNYELPPMRCLMRIKGKCTTDAISAAGPWLRFKGHLTNISENTLIGATNGENEKVNVVRDFVDGEGEISIPTLAKKLKANDQPWMVVADHNYGEGSAREHAALQIRFYNGHLILARSIARIAETNLRKQGVVTLLFENEADYDRISGGDQVETLNLTDLLKPNGDLSTKVMVRVTKFNDDGSVKETFDLPTKHSMSPAHLDWIRAGSALNLIRERAQSTAATESAPLTGNNKSSNSPFSSSQQKRGYATSAVRGPNATRGGAAETTSDPRIETFRRIMFPQPTNATKTTSEAVNDLMEEGRQGLQAVLPYAKSAEAAEEVHDTIVRGWLLHQRLKRTEQARDIEVKRAKMREACDSLKAEAPTLYQRASYRVGLSRQHPDDVNKLRKMGLLPRPDGTYEPSAGQNNSTMSGQERRRRIKNVIGGRIRGLVPVEARPPTWTPSAKGWPSYKSSNEA
;
A
#
# COMPACT_ATOMS: atom_id res chain seq x y z
N MET A 1 3.70 -60.95 -4.38
CA MET A 1 3.60 -62.43 -4.31
C MET A 1 2.66 -62.78 -3.16
N THR A 2 1.82 -63.82 -3.32
CA THR A 2 1.03 -64.56 -2.28
C THR A 2 0.20 -63.74 -1.27
N MET A 3 -1.08 -64.01 -0.99
CA MET A 3 -2.09 -64.91 -1.56
C MET A 3 -3.48 -64.34 -1.15
N ALA A 4 -4.51 -64.34 -2.02
CA ALA A 4 -5.69 -65.20 -1.93
C ALA A 4 -6.37 -65.22 -0.52
N SER A 5 -7.59 -64.68 -0.30
CA SER A 5 -8.92 -65.17 -0.77
C SER A 5 -9.28 -66.55 -0.17
N LEU A 6 -10.52 -66.93 0.16
CA LEU A 6 -11.88 -66.48 -0.13
C LEU A 6 -12.79 -67.16 0.95
N ALA A 7 -14.07 -66.81 1.17
CA ALA A 7 -15.22 -67.44 0.50
C ALA A 7 -16.48 -67.31 1.41
N SER A 8 -17.72 -67.51 0.97
CA SER A 8 -18.41 -67.23 -0.29
C SER A 8 -19.90 -67.58 -0.13
N ARG A 9 -20.78 -66.96 -0.94
CA ARG A 9 -22.06 -67.48 -1.48
C ARG A 9 -22.58 -66.42 -2.46
N SER A 10 -22.24 -66.53 -3.75
CA SER A 10 -23.10 -67.10 -4.82
C SER A 10 -24.47 -66.38 -4.91
N GLY A 11 -24.82 -65.61 -5.94
CA GLY A 11 -24.50 -65.73 -7.39
C GLY A 11 -25.65 -66.48 -8.10
N ASN A 12 -26.06 -66.22 -9.35
CA ASN A 12 -25.59 -65.30 -10.41
C ASN A 12 -26.70 -65.23 -11.50
N GLY A 13 -26.87 -64.17 -12.32
CA GLY A 13 -28.01 -64.14 -13.28
C GLY A 13 -28.24 -62.92 -14.19
N ARG A 14 -27.42 -62.78 -15.24
CA ARG A 14 -27.47 -61.80 -16.37
C ARG A 14 -28.83 -61.18 -16.84
N ALA A 15 -28.84 -59.84 -16.83
CA ALA A 15 -28.85 -58.92 -18.00
C ALA A 15 -30.10 -58.58 -18.87
N LEU A 16 -30.18 -57.27 -19.19
CA LEU A 16 -30.63 -56.56 -20.43
C LEU A 16 -32.03 -55.89 -20.56
N LYS A 17 -31.94 -54.57 -20.88
CA LYS A 17 -32.82 -53.68 -21.69
C LYS A 17 -34.04 -52.92 -21.07
N CYS A 18 -33.76 -51.66 -20.73
CA CYS A 18 -34.25 -50.42 -21.39
C CYS A 18 -35.73 -49.94 -21.28
N SER A 19 -35.88 -48.63 -20.94
CA SER A 19 -37.03 -47.74 -21.20
C SER A 19 -38.36 -48.01 -20.46
N SER A 20 -39.28 -47.07 -20.23
CA SER A 20 -39.23 -45.59 -20.09
C SER A 20 -40.61 -45.07 -19.63
N LYS A 21 -40.65 -43.89 -18.97
CA LYS A 21 -41.86 -43.07 -18.69
C LYS A 21 -42.96 -43.70 -17.80
N ALA A 22 -43.87 -42.99 -17.14
CA ALA A 22 -43.90 -41.71 -16.41
C ALA A 22 -45.37 -41.36 -16.10
N LEU A 23 -45.68 -40.90 -14.88
CA LEU A 23 -46.93 -40.20 -14.48
C LEU A 23 -48.24 -41.03 -14.53
N PHE A 24 -49.34 -40.70 -13.82
CA PHE A 24 -49.71 -39.58 -12.93
C PHE A 24 -50.75 -40.11 -11.91
N ASN A 25 -50.79 -39.60 -10.66
CA ASN A 25 -52.04 -39.23 -9.97
C ASN A 25 -51.78 -38.55 -8.60
N ALA A 26 -52.77 -37.78 -8.13
CA ALA A 26 -52.62 -36.78 -7.06
C ALA A 26 -53.38 -37.14 -5.76
N THR A 27 -53.00 -36.53 -4.62
CA THR A 27 -53.85 -35.59 -3.84
C THR A 27 -53.23 -35.13 -2.50
N ASN A 28 -53.62 -33.91 -2.08
CA ASN A 28 -53.71 -33.41 -0.69
C ASN A 28 -52.46 -33.29 0.21
N SER A 29 -51.74 -32.16 0.07
CA SER A 29 -50.89 -31.61 1.15
C SER A 29 -51.67 -30.62 2.02
N ARG A 30 -51.72 -30.86 3.34
CA ARG A 30 -52.19 -29.85 4.31
C ARG A 30 -51.14 -28.75 4.47
N ARG A 31 -51.59 -27.49 4.57
CA ARG A 31 -50.73 -26.35 4.90
C ARG A 31 -50.22 -26.48 6.34
N ALA A 32 -48.91 -26.43 6.51
CA ALA A 32 -48.26 -25.95 7.73
C ALA A 32 -47.48 -24.68 7.36
N LEU A 33 -47.52 -23.68 8.24
CA LEU A 33 -46.84 -22.40 8.04
C LEU A 33 -45.32 -22.58 8.16
N ALA A 34 -44.63 -22.72 7.03
CA ALA A 34 -43.20 -22.49 6.99
C ALA A 34 -42.97 -20.97 7.06
N THR A 35 -42.43 -20.50 8.19
CA THR A 35 -41.66 -19.25 8.20
C THR A 35 -40.61 -19.35 7.11
N ALA A 36 -40.59 -18.40 6.17
CA ALA A 36 -39.66 -18.45 5.05
C ALA A 36 -38.23 -18.42 5.57
N ALA A 37 -37.50 -19.53 5.39
CA ALA A 37 -36.08 -19.55 5.65
C ALA A 37 -35.40 -18.50 4.73
N PRO A 38 -34.41 -17.74 5.22
CA PRO A 38 -33.62 -16.87 4.34
C PRO A 38 -33.00 -17.71 3.21
N PRO A 39 -32.77 -17.12 2.03
CA PRO A 39 -32.38 -17.86 0.84
C PRO A 39 -31.14 -18.73 1.11
N THR A 40 -31.24 -20.02 0.79
CA THR A 40 -30.27 -21.07 1.18
C THR A 40 -28.90 -20.96 0.48
N PHE A 41 -28.64 -19.87 -0.23
CA PHE A 41 -27.46 -19.65 -1.04
C PHE A 41 -27.22 -18.16 -1.26
N HIS A 42 -25.99 -17.72 -1.01
CA HIS A 42 -25.55 -16.33 -1.15
C HIS A 42 -24.87 -16.17 -2.51
N PRO A 43 -25.47 -15.47 -3.49
CA PRO A 43 -25.12 -15.63 -4.91
C PRO A 43 -23.70 -15.16 -5.25
N SER A 44 -23.19 -14.13 -4.60
CA SER A 44 -21.82 -13.60 -4.79
C SER A 44 -20.67 -14.45 -4.22
N ARG A 45 -20.97 -15.67 -3.74
CA ARG A 45 -19.96 -16.66 -3.27
C ARG A 45 -19.57 -17.69 -4.33
N LEU A 46 -20.19 -17.65 -5.51
CA LEU A 46 -20.01 -18.64 -6.56
C LEU A 46 -19.41 -17.99 -7.81
N PRO A 47 -18.19 -18.40 -8.22
CA PRO A 47 -17.60 -17.95 -9.47
C PRO A 47 -18.49 -18.30 -10.67
N PRO A 48 -18.43 -17.53 -11.78
CA PRO A 48 -19.25 -17.76 -12.97
C PRO A 48 -18.75 -18.96 -13.80
N TYR A 49 -18.61 -20.14 -13.19
CA TYR A 49 -17.96 -21.33 -13.77
C TYR A 49 -18.40 -21.69 -15.21
N PRO A 50 -19.68 -21.59 -15.62
CA PRO A 50 -20.05 -21.83 -17.02
C PRO A 50 -19.28 -20.91 -17.98
N LYS A 51 -19.29 -19.58 -17.73
CA LYS A 51 -18.55 -18.59 -18.50
C LYS A 51 -17.04 -18.86 -18.45
N LEU A 52 -16.49 -19.19 -17.28
CA LEU A 52 -15.05 -19.45 -17.14
C LEU A 52 -14.62 -20.69 -17.94
N LEU A 53 -15.46 -21.72 -18.02
CA LEU A 53 -15.18 -22.94 -18.80
C LEU A 53 -15.32 -22.71 -20.31
N ASP A 54 -16.30 -21.92 -20.75
CA ASP A 54 -16.45 -21.51 -22.14
C ASP A 54 -15.24 -20.65 -22.58
N ASN A 55 -14.82 -19.71 -21.73
CA ASN A 55 -13.60 -18.94 -21.95
C ASN A 55 -12.35 -19.84 -21.93
N LEU A 56 -12.28 -20.89 -21.09
CA LEU A 56 -11.14 -21.81 -21.06
C LEU A 56 -11.00 -22.58 -22.37
N ALA A 57 -12.11 -22.98 -22.99
CA ALA A 57 -12.11 -23.60 -24.31
C ALA A 57 -11.54 -22.65 -25.38
N THR A 58 -11.93 -21.37 -25.35
CA THR A 58 -11.39 -20.31 -26.22
C THR A 58 -9.89 -20.10 -25.98
N VAL A 59 -9.45 -19.91 -24.73
CA VAL A 59 -8.04 -19.71 -24.38
C VAL A 59 -7.17 -20.88 -24.84
N ARG A 60 -7.61 -22.12 -24.59
CA ARG A 60 -6.90 -23.33 -25.05
C ARG A 60 -6.79 -23.39 -26.57
N LYS A 61 -7.83 -23.01 -27.32
CA LYS A 61 -7.81 -22.95 -28.79
C LYS A 61 -6.85 -21.87 -29.33
N VAL A 62 -6.74 -20.73 -28.65
CA VAL A 62 -5.88 -19.61 -29.10
C VAL A 62 -4.41 -19.83 -28.76
N LEU A 63 -4.11 -20.36 -27.57
CA LEU A 63 -2.74 -20.53 -27.09
C LEU A 63 -2.14 -21.89 -27.47
N ASP A 64 -2.95 -22.94 -27.67
CA ASP A 64 -2.52 -24.31 -28.03
C ASP A 64 -1.34 -24.81 -27.18
N ARG A 65 -1.40 -24.63 -25.85
CA ARG A 65 -0.36 -25.10 -24.92
C ARG A 65 -0.93 -25.40 -23.53
N PRO A 66 -0.22 -26.16 -22.69
CA PRO A 66 -0.50 -26.25 -21.27
C PRO A 66 -0.51 -24.87 -20.58
N LEU A 67 -1.44 -24.68 -19.66
CA LEU A 67 -1.61 -23.46 -18.87
C LEU A 67 -1.37 -23.74 -17.38
N THR A 68 -0.76 -22.79 -16.68
CA THR A 68 -0.68 -22.84 -15.20
C THR A 68 -2.07 -22.60 -14.60
N LEU A 69 -2.28 -22.92 -13.32
CA LEU A 69 -3.54 -22.59 -12.65
C LEU A 69 -3.80 -21.07 -12.68
N SER A 70 -2.77 -20.29 -12.37
CA SER A 70 -2.81 -18.83 -12.41
C SER A 70 -3.17 -18.28 -13.79
N GLU A 71 -2.62 -18.86 -14.86
CA GLU A 71 -2.98 -18.52 -16.24
C GLU A 71 -4.41 -18.89 -16.57
N LYS A 72 -4.90 -20.07 -16.15
CA LYS A 72 -6.30 -20.47 -16.37
C LYS A 72 -7.26 -19.49 -15.70
N ILE A 73 -7.02 -19.12 -14.44
CA ILE A 73 -7.92 -18.18 -13.75
C ILE A 73 -7.82 -16.80 -14.42
N LEU A 74 -6.63 -16.22 -14.63
CA LEU A 74 -6.53 -14.89 -15.26
C LEU A 74 -7.12 -14.87 -16.68
N TYR A 75 -6.75 -15.81 -17.55
CA TYR A 75 -7.15 -15.76 -18.96
C TYR A 75 -8.64 -16.07 -19.17
N THR A 76 -9.28 -16.78 -18.23
CA THR A 76 -10.74 -17.00 -18.27
C THR A 76 -11.56 -15.80 -17.80
N HIS A 77 -10.94 -14.84 -17.11
CA HIS A 77 -11.54 -13.56 -16.71
C HIS A 77 -11.25 -12.41 -17.70
N LEU A 78 -10.55 -12.67 -18.81
CA LEU A 78 -10.39 -11.68 -19.88
C LEU A 78 -11.75 -11.32 -20.50
N ILE A 79 -11.92 -10.03 -20.81
CA ILE A 79 -13.15 -9.51 -21.44
C ILE A 79 -13.33 -10.07 -22.86
N SER A 80 -12.26 -10.13 -23.64
CA SER A 80 -12.18 -10.91 -24.89
C SER A 80 -10.89 -11.74 -24.89
N PRO A 81 -10.94 -13.02 -24.48
CA PRO A 81 -9.77 -13.89 -24.50
C PRO A 81 -9.24 -14.10 -25.92
N GLN A 82 -10.14 -14.12 -26.92
CA GLN A 82 -9.79 -14.30 -28.33
C GLN A 82 -8.95 -13.14 -28.87
N ASP A 83 -9.36 -11.90 -28.61
CA ASP A 83 -8.67 -10.72 -29.17
C ASP A 83 -7.40 -10.38 -28.39
N THR A 84 -7.46 -10.45 -27.05
CA THR A 84 -6.32 -10.15 -26.18
C THR A 84 -5.13 -11.07 -26.45
N LEU A 85 -5.39 -12.38 -26.64
CA LEU A 85 -4.34 -13.39 -26.73
C LEU A 85 -3.92 -13.72 -28.18
N ALA A 86 -4.61 -13.19 -29.20
CA ALA A 86 -4.38 -13.51 -30.62
C ALA A 86 -2.91 -13.33 -31.08
N SER A 87 -2.21 -12.33 -30.56
CA SER A 87 -0.84 -11.99 -30.95
C SER A 87 0.25 -12.82 -30.26
N ALA A 88 -0.09 -13.58 -29.21
CA ALA A 88 0.88 -14.36 -28.44
C ALA A 88 1.28 -15.66 -29.13
N GLY A 89 0.28 -16.44 -29.60
CA GLY A 89 0.50 -17.84 -29.99
C GLY A 89 0.98 -18.71 -28.82
N ARG A 90 1.77 -19.75 -29.11
CA ARG A 90 2.17 -20.77 -28.13
C ARG A 90 3.26 -20.35 -27.12
N ASP A 91 3.92 -19.20 -27.31
CA ASP A 91 5.05 -18.78 -26.47
C ASP A 91 4.57 -17.98 -25.24
N PRO A 92 4.66 -18.54 -24.01
CA PRO A 92 4.21 -17.85 -22.80
C PRO A 92 4.97 -16.54 -22.54
N THR A 93 6.21 -16.41 -23.00
CA THR A 93 7.06 -15.23 -22.77
C THR A 93 6.60 -14.01 -23.55
N LYS A 94 5.67 -14.14 -24.50
CA LYS A 94 5.00 -13.02 -25.17
C LYS A 94 3.87 -12.41 -24.34
N ILE A 95 3.33 -13.18 -23.39
CA ILE A 95 2.27 -12.73 -22.47
C ILE A 95 2.92 -12.31 -21.15
N ARG A 96 3.56 -13.27 -20.45
CA ARG A 96 4.11 -13.11 -19.10
C ARG A 96 5.15 -11.98 -19.05
N GLY A 97 4.89 -10.98 -18.21
CA GLY A 97 5.72 -9.79 -18.03
C GLY A 97 5.67 -8.77 -19.16
N LYS A 98 4.82 -8.93 -20.19
CA LYS A 98 4.79 -8.05 -21.38
C LYS A 98 3.39 -7.56 -21.75
N MET A 99 2.37 -8.41 -21.63
CA MET A 99 1.00 -8.10 -22.06
C MET A 99 0.14 -7.64 -20.88
N TYR A 100 -0.65 -6.60 -21.09
CA TYR A 100 -1.71 -6.22 -20.14
C TYR A 100 -2.98 -7.03 -20.42
N LEU A 101 -3.61 -7.48 -19.34
CA LEU A 101 -4.82 -8.28 -19.33
C LEU A 101 -5.97 -7.37 -18.89
N PRO A 102 -6.93 -7.02 -19.79
CA PRO A 102 -8.17 -6.36 -19.40
C PRO A 102 -9.11 -7.41 -18.78
N LEU A 103 -9.16 -7.41 -17.44
CA LEU A 103 -9.85 -8.42 -16.64
C LEU A 103 -11.21 -7.92 -16.14
N GLN A 104 -12.19 -8.83 -16.11
CA GLN A 104 -13.43 -8.66 -15.36
C GLN A 104 -13.26 -9.25 -13.96
N VAL A 105 -13.48 -8.42 -12.94
CA VAL A 105 -13.40 -8.79 -11.53
C VAL A 105 -14.75 -9.35 -11.05
N ASP A 106 -14.76 -10.45 -10.30
CA ASP A 106 -16.00 -11.04 -9.76
C ASP A 106 -16.53 -10.28 -8.54
N ARG A 107 -15.64 -9.78 -7.68
CA ARG A 107 -15.99 -9.08 -6.43
C ARG A 107 -14.86 -8.18 -5.88
N LEU A 108 -15.25 -7.30 -4.97
CA LEU A 108 -14.36 -6.41 -4.23
C LEU A 108 -14.53 -6.58 -2.70
N ALA A 109 -13.44 -6.46 -1.94
CA ALA A 109 -13.46 -6.31 -0.49
C ALA A 109 -12.62 -5.11 -0.04
N MET A 110 -13.18 -4.23 0.79
CA MET A 110 -12.52 -3.00 1.26
C MET A 110 -12.46 -2.95 2.78
N GLN A 111 -11.36 -2.46 3.33
CA GLN A 111 -11.22 -2.20 4.78
C GLN A 111 -11.40 -0.72 5.10
N ASP A 112 -11.86 -0.40 6.31
CA ASP A 112 -12.27 0.94 6.75
C ASP A 112 -11.22 2.05 6.49
N ALA A 113 -9.92 1.77 6.64
CA ALA A 113 -8.83 2.73 6.38
C ALA A 113 -8.48 2.96 4.89
N SER A 114 -9.18 2.31 3.95
CA SER A 114 -9.02 2.47 2.49
C SER A 114 -10.36 2.68 1.77
N ALA A 115 -11.44 2.08 2.27
CA ALA A 115 -12.81 2.25 1.81
C ALA A 115 -13.24 3.72 1.77
N GLN A 116 -12.73 4.56 2.68
CA GLN A 116 -12.98 6.01 2.71
C GLN A 116 -12.78 6.66 1.33
N MET A 117 -11.56 6.65 0.79
CA MET A 117 -11.25 7.32 -0.48
C MET A 117 -11.80 6.58 -1.71
N ALA A 118 -11.95 5.26 -1.63
CA ALA A 118 -12.58 4.47 -2.70
C ALA A 118 -14.07 4.83 -2.86
N LEU A 119 -14.83 4.90 -1.76
CA LEU A 119 -16.24 5.25 -1.78
C LEU A 119 -16.46 6.73 -2.10
N LEU A 120 -15.63 7.64 -1.57
CA LEU A 120 -15.70 9.07 -1.90
C LEU A 120 -15.48 9.32 -3.40
N GLN A 121 -14.54 8.61 -4.04
CA GLN A 121 -14.37 8.68 -5.49
C GLN A 121 -15.56 8.04 -6.23
N PHE A 122 -16.05 6.88 -5.78
CA PHE A 122 -17.22 6.24 -6.37
C PHE A 122 -18.46 7.14 -6.35
N MET A 123 -18.69 7.91 -5.27
CA MET A 123 -19.75 8.92 -5.17
C MET A 123 -19.69 9.96 -6.30
N THR A 124 -18.49 10.32 -6.79
CA THR A 124 -18.35 11.26 -7.93
C THR A 124 -18.87 10.68 -9.24
N CYS A 125 -18.86 9.36 -9.42
CA CYS A 125 -19.33 8.69 -10.64
C CYS A 125 -20.84 8.90 -10.87
N GLY A 126 -21.61 9.22 -9.83
CA GLY A 126 -23.07 9.43 -9.95
C GLY A 126 -23.85 8.15 -10.27
N LEU A 127 -23.32 6.98 -9.95
CA LEU A 127 -24.01 5.69 -10.05
C LEU A 127 -24.84 5.43 -8.79
N ASP A 128 -26.06 4.90 -8.95
CA ASP A 128 -26.94 4.57 -7.83
C ASP A 128 -26.56 3.27 -7.09
N ARG A 129 -25.72 2.41 -7.69
CA ARG A 129 -25.26 1.15 -7.09
C ARG A 129 -23.93 0.69 -7.66
N VAL A 130 -23.25 -0.19 -6.91
CA VAL A 130 -22.02 -0.87 -7.35
C VAL A 130 -22.29 -1.91 -8.44
N SER A 131 -21.37 -2.06 -9.38
CA SER A 131 -21.51 -2.98 -10.52
C SER A 131 -21.11 -4.43 -10.24
N VAL A 132 -20.31 -4.68 -9.19
CA VAL A 132 -19.92 -6.01 -8.72
C VAL A 132 -20.20 -6.15 -7.22
N PRO A 133 -20.43 -7.37 -6.70
CA PRO A 133 -20.52 -7.61 -5.26
C PRO A 133 -19.34 -6.99 -4.50
N ALA A 134 -19.66 -6.09 -3.56
CA ALA A 134 -18.68 -5.38 -2.76
C ALA A 134 -18.98 -5.53 -1.26
N SER A 135 -17.94 -5.46 -0.44
CA SER A 135 -18.05 -5.52 1.02
C SER A 135 -17.07 -4.54 1.70
N VAL A 136 -17.50 -3.90 2.79
CA VAL A 136 -16.68 -3.03 3.64
C VAL A 136 -16.51 -3.68 5.01
N HIS A 137 -15.30 -3.63 5.58
CA HIS A 137 -14.92 -4.28 6.83
C HIS A 137 -14.28 -3.29 7.80
N CYS A 138 -14.76 -3.23 9.03
CA CYS A 138 -14.33 -2.24 10.04
C CYS A 138 -13.35 -2.83 11.07
N ASP A 139 -12.08 -2.94 10.67
CA ASP A 139 -11.03 -3.67 11.40
C ASP A 139 -9.70 -2.90 11.61
N HIS A 140 -9.41 -1.80 10.91
CA HIS A 140 -8.16 -1.03 11.08
C HIS A 140 -8.27 0.17 12.04
N LEU A 141 -9.49 0.51 12.50
CA LEU A 141 -9.71 1.63 13.43
C LEU A 141 -9.94 1.22 14.90
N ILE A 142 -9.76 -0.06 15.22
CA ILE A 142 -9.87 -0.60 16.58
C ILE A 142 -8.47 -0.69 17.22
N GLN A 143 -8.24 0.08 18.29
CA GLN A 143 -6.96 0.21 18.99
C GLN A 143 -6.92 -0.65 20.25
N ALA A 144 -5.97 -1.58 20.33
CA ALA A 144 -5.78 -2.45 21.49
C ALA A 144 -5.11 -1.70 22.67
N PHE A 145 -5.63 -1.90 23.89
CA PHE A 145 -5.05 -1.37 25.13
C PHE A 145 -5.45 -2.19 26.37
N GLU A 146 -6.75 -2.24 26.68
CA GLU A 146 -7.29 -2.82 27.92
C GLU A 146 -7.88 -4.22 27.73
N GLY A 147 -8.30 -4.56 26.50
CA GLY A 147 -8.99 -5.80 26.18
C GLY A 147 -10.24 -5.56 25.33
N ALA A 148 -10.71 -6.64 24.67
CA ALA A 148 -11.67 -6.59 23.56
C ALA A 148 -12.87 -5.63 23.72
N GLU A 149 -13.62 -5.71 24.83
CA GLU A 149 -14.86 -4.95 25.02
C GLU A 149 -14.60 -3.44 25.22
N ALA A 150 -13.65 -3.10 26.10
CA ALA A 150 -13.28 -1.71 26.37
C ALA A 150 -12.67 -1.03 25.13
N ASP A 151 -11.78 -1.76 24.44
CA ASP A 151 -11.10 -1.28 23.23
C ASP A 151 -12.10 -1.05 22.09
N LEU A 152 -13.02 -1.98 21.87
CA LEU A 152 -14.08 -1.84 20.86
C LEU A 152 -15.00 -0.65 21.15
N LYS A 153 -15.48 -0.52 22.40
CA LYS A 153 -16.34 0.60 22.82
C LYS A 153 -15.66 1.95 22.63
N ARG A 154 -14.38 2.05 23.01
CA ARG A 154 -13.55 3.26 22.85
C ARG A 154 -13.34 3.62 21.38
N SER A 155 -13.02 2.64 20.53
CA SER A 155 -12.78 2.87 19.10
C SER A 155 -14.05 3.17 18.29
N ILE A 156 -15.20 2.61 18.66
CA ILE A 156 -16.51 3.00 18.09
C ILE A 156 -16.80 4.46 18.39
N ALA A 157 -16.59 4.91 19.64
CA ALA A 157 -16.80 6.30 20.01
C ALA A 157 -15.83 7.26 19.29
N SER A 158 -14.54 6.92 19.19
CA SER A 158 -13.51 7.81 18.61
C SER A 158 -13.48 7.83 17.08
N ASN A 159 -14.08 6.86 16.40
CA ASN A 159 -14.17 6.79 14.93
C ASN A 159 -15.61 6.79 14.40
N LYS A 160 -16.59 7.18 15.24
CA LYS A 160 -18.03 7.15 14.90
C LYS A 160 -18.32 7.78 13.54
N GLU A 161 -17.75 8.96 13.27
CA GLU A 161 -17.88 9.70 12.01
C GLU A 161 -17.52 8.85 10.78
N VAL A 162 -16.42 8.09 10.84
CA VAL A 162 -15.97 7.22 9.75
C VAL A 162 -16.86 6.00 9.62
N PHE A 163 -17.32 5.41 10.73
CA PHE A 163 -18.23 4.27 10.68
C PHE A 163 -19.62 4.66 10.15
N ASP A 164 -20.17 5.81 10.57
CA ASP A 164 -21.43 6.36 10.06
C ASP A 164 -21.35 6.63 8.54
N PHE A 165 -20.24 7.19 8.06
CA PHE A 165 -19.97 7.38 6.63
C PHE A 165 -19.97 6.04 5.88
N LEU A 166 -19.20 5.07 6.35
CA LEU A 166 -19.06 3.78 5.68
C LEU A 166 -20.37 2.99 5.67
N GLU A 167 -21.15 3.01 6.76
CA GLU A 167 -22.46 2.36 6.86
C GLU A 167 -23.47 3.02 5.91
N SER A 168 -23.59 4.35 5.96
CA SER A 168 -24.54 5.11 5.12
C SER A 168 -24.21 5.04 3.63
N ALA A 169 -22.94 5.13 3.25
CA ALA A 169 -22.49 4.89 1.87
C ALA A 169 -22.77 3.44 1.42
N SER A 170 -22.51 2.45 2.28
CA SER A 170 -22.76 1.04 1.95
C SER A 170 -24.24 0.76 1.72
N LYS A 171 -25.10 1.30 2.59
CA LYS A 171 -26.56 1.26 2.46
C LYS A 171 -27.07 1.98 1.20
N LYS A 172 -26.46 3.12 0.84
CA LYS A 172 -26.82 3.86 -0.37
C LYS A 172 -26.58 3.03 -1.63
N TYR A 173 -25.40 2.42 -1.75
CA TYR A 173 -24.91 1.81 -2.99
C TYR A 173 -25.05 0.28 -3.09
N GLY A 174 -25.63 -0.38 -2.07
CA GLY A 174 -25.86 -1.82 -2.07
C GLY A 174 -24.59 -2.64 -1.78
N ILE A 175 -23.84 -2.24 -0.75
CA ILE A 175 -22.57 -2.86 -0.33
C ILE A 175 -22.77 -3.58 1.00
N GLU A 176 -22.15 -4.75 1.16
CA GLU A 176 -22.21 -5.55 2.39
C GLU A 176 -21.32 -4.92 3.48
N PHE A 177 -21.93 -4.35 4.53
CA PHE A 177 -21.21 -3.67 5.62
C PHE A 177 -20.98 -4.58 6.83
N TRP A 178 -19.71 -4.87 7.14
CA TRP A 178 -19.28 -5.59 8.33
C TRP A 178 -18.81 -4.61 9.40
N GLY A 179 -19.71 -4.30 10.34
CA GLY A 179 -19.49 -3.30 11.38
C GLY A 179 -18.36 -3.63 12.36
N PRO A 180 -17.91 -2.64 13.15
CA PRO A 180 -16.74 -2.76 14.02
C PRO A 180 -16.88 -3.87 15.07
N GLY A 181 -15.90 -4.77 15.11
CA GLY A 181 -15.89 -5.96 15.98
C GLY A 181 -16.32 -7.27 15.30
N SER A 182 -16.80 -7.21 14.05
CA SER A 182 -17.15 -8.38 13.23
C SER A 182 -15.96 -9.31 12.95
N GLY A 183 -14.78 -8.75 12.69
CA GLY A 183 -13.60 -9.50 12.29
C GLY A 183 -12.70 -8.74 11.33
N ILE A 184 -11.53 -9.31 11.09
CA ILE A 184 -10.53 -8.84 10.15
C ILE A 184 -10.96 -9.24 8.73
N ILE A 185 -10.87 -8.30 7.78
CA ILE A 185 -11.31 -8.44 6.38
C ILE A 185 -10.95 -9.79 5.76
N HIS A 186 -9.70 -10.22 5.90
CA HIS A 186 -9.18 -11.43 5.26
C HIS A 186 -9.75 -12.71 5.84
N GLN A 187 -10.04 -12.73 7.14
CA GLN A 187 -10.67 -13.88 7.81
C GLN A 187 -12.15 -13.95 7.42
N ILE A 188 -12.88 -12.82 7.47
CA ILE A 188 -14.28 -12.76 7.02
C ILE A 188 -14.39 -13.17 5.55
N VAL A 189 -13.47 -12.72 4.69
CA VAL A 189 -13.40 -13.12 3.28
C VAL A 189 -13.14 -14.62 3.13
N LEU A 190 -12.20 -15.19 3.89
CA LEU A 190 -11.94 -16.64 3.85
C LEU A 190 -13.19 -17.45 4.22
N GLU A 191 -13.90 -17.02 5.28
CA GLU A 191 -15.07 -17.67 5.84
C GLU A 191 -16.34 -17.52 4.99
N ASN A 192 -16.51 -16.39 4.29
CA ASN A 192 -17.75 -16.04 3.61
C ASN A 192 -17.64 -15.98 2.09
N TYR A 193 -16.52 -15.55 1.53
CA TYR A 193 -16.49 -15.01 0.16
C TYR A 193 -15.49 -15.67 -0.79
N ALA A 194 -14.37 -16.17 -0.28
CA ALA A 194 -13.37 -16.86 -1.08
C ALA A 194 -13.92 -18.18 -1.63
N ALA A 195 -13.67 -18.46 -2.92
CA ALA A 195 -14.17 -19.62 -3.63
C ALA A 195 -13.21 -20.04 -4.77
N PRO A 196 -12.97 -21.34 -5.00
CA PRO A 196 -12.00 -21.79 -6.01
C PRO A 196 -12.27 -21.22 -7.41
N GLY A 197 -11.28 -20.60 -8.05
CA GLY A 197 -11.40 -20.03 -9.39
C GLY A 197 -12.05 -18.65 -9.49
N LEU A 198 -12.44 -18.03 -8.37
CA LEU A 198 -12.85 -16.61 -8.32
C LEU A 198 -11.67 -15.69 -8.70
N LEU A 199 -11.92 -14.55 -9.35
CA LEU A 199 -11.00 -13.41 -9.41
C LEU A 199 -11.53 -12.26 -8.55
N MET A 200 -10.83 -11.93 -7.45
CA MET A 200 -11.24 -10.84 -6.57
C MET A 200 -10.14 -9.81 -6.30
N LEU A 201 -10.56 -8.56 -6.13
CA LEU A 201 -9.71 -7.49 -5.65
C LEU A 201 -10.00 -7.16 -4.20
N GLY A 202 -9.03 -6.54 -3.52
CA GLY A 202 -9.28 -5.90 -2.25
C GLY A 202 -8.32 -4.75 -1.96
N THR A 203 -8.78 -3.75 -1.23
CA THR A 203 -7.99 -2.53 -0.95
C THR A 203 -7.02 -2.71 0.21
N ASP A 204 -6.39 -3.88 0.29
CA ASP A 204 -5.39 -4.23 1.28
C ASP A 204 -4.31 -5.15 0.69
N SER A 205 -3.08 -5.05 1.17
CA SER A 205 -1.96 -5.85 0.64
C SER A 205 -2.07 -7.35 0.93
N HIS A 206 -2.81 -7.73 1.97
CA HIS A 206 -2.93 -9.12 2.43
C HIS A 206 -4.16 -9.84 1.86
N THR A 207 -4.88 -9.21 0.92
CA THR A 207 -5.96 -9.84 0.13
C THR A 207 -5.60 -11.21 -0.48
N PRO A 208 -4.34 -11.48 -0.91
CA PRO A 208 -3.88 -12.83 -1.28
C PRO A 208 -4.20 -13.95 -0.27
N ASN A 209 -4.44 -13.66 1.00
CA ASN A 209 -4.95 -14.62 2.01
C ASN A 209 -6.11 -15.48 1.47
N ALA A 210 -7.05 -14.88 0.75
CA ALA A 210 -8.19 -15.59 0.20
C ALA A 210 -7.81 -16.65 -0.86
N SER A 211 -6.67 -16.50 -1.55
CA SER A 211 -6.16 -17.47 -2.53
C SER A 211 -5.84 -18.84 -1.92
N GLY A 212 -5.74 -18.95 -0.59
CA GLY A 212 -5.72 -20.24 0.11
C GLY A 212 -6.98 -21.11 -0.11
N MET A 213 -8.07 -20.53 -0.63
CA MET A 213 -9.27 -21.22 -1.10
C MET A 213 -9.30 -21.42 -2.62
N GLY A 214 -8.14 -21.35 -3.31
CA GLY A 214 -8.00 -21.62 -4.73
C GLY A 214 -8.54 -20.53 -5.67
N CYS A 215 -8.85 -19.33 -5.18
CA CYS A 215 -9.09 -18.15 -6.01
C CYS A 215 -7.77 -17.45 -6.39
N LEU A 216 -7.85 -16.43 -7.26
CA LEU A 216 -6.85 -15.38 -7.31
C LEU A 216 -7.40 -14.12 -6.64
N ALA A 217 -6.83 -13.79 -5.48
CA ALA A 217 -7.18 -12.60 -4.71
C ALA A 217 -6.01 -11.61 -4.72
N ILE A 218 -6.20 -10.39 -5.23
CA ILE A 218 -5.10 -9.44 -5.47
C ILE A 218 -5.34 -8.13 -4.70
N GLY A 219 -4.30 -7.68 -4.00
CA GLY A 219 -4.31 -6.42 -3.26
C GLY A 219 -4.09 -5.22 -4.18
N VAL A 220 -4.94 -4.20 -4.08
CA VAL A 220 -4.94 -3.02 -4.97
C VAL A 220 -5.13 -1.69 -4.22
N GLY A 221 -4.97 -0.56 -4.93
CA GLY A 221 -5.29 0.78 -4.41
C GLY A 221 -6.79 1.13 -4.56
N GLY A 222 -7.21 2.26 -4.00
CA GLY A 222 -8.61 2.72 -4.11
C GLY A 222 -9.07 2.94 -5.55
N ALA A 223 -8.22 3.50 -6.42
CA ALA A 223 -8.54 3.78 -7.82
C ALA A 223 -8.86 2.52 -8.64
N ASP A 224 -8.21 1.39 -8.33
CA ASP A 224 -8.49 0.10 -8.97
C ASP A 224 -9.72 -0.60 -8.33
N ALA A 225 -9.99 -0.29 -7.06
CA ALA A 225 -11.25 -0.65 -6.42
C ALA A 225 -12.43 0.06 -7.09
N VAL A 226 -12.29 1.33 -7.47
CA VAL A 226 -13.31 2.07 -8.23
C VAL A 226 -13.50 1.48 -9.63
N ASP A 227 -12.46 0.94 -10.29
CA ASP A 227 -12.66 0.18 -11.53
C ASP A 227 -13.62 -0.99 -11.31
N ALA A 228 -13.39 -1.79 -10.25
CA ALA A 228 -14.27 -2.91 -9.90
C ALA A 228 -15.70 -2.43 -9.52
N LEU A 229 -15.82 -1.38 -8.70
CA LEU A 229 -17.12 -0.80 -8.31
C LEU A 229 -17.94 -0.30 -9.51
N THR A 230 -17.29 0.05 -10.62
CA THR A 230 -17.90 0.58 -11.86
C THR A 230 -17.95 -0.44 -13.00
N ALA A 231 -17.43 -1.66 -12.80
CA ALA A 231 -17.16 -2.67 -13.83
C ALA A 231 -16.32 -2.15 -15.01
N THR A 232 -15.45 -1.17 -14.76
CA THR A 232 -14.39 -0.77 -15.69
C THR A 232 -13.37 -1.92 -15.80
N PRO A 233 -12.82 -2.23 -16.99
CA PRO A 233 -11.80 -3.26 -17.14
C PRO A 233 -10.60 -3.01 -16.23
N TRP A 234 -10.28 -3.97 -15.35
CA TRP A 234 -9.09 -3.86 -14.51
C TRP A 234 -7.86 -4.37 -15.27
N GLU A 235 -6.87 -3.50 -15.47
CA GLU A 235 -5.68 -3.80 -16.27
C GLU A 235 -4.53 -4.36 -15.42
N LEU A 236 -4.26 -5.67 -15.54
CA LEU A 236 -3.12 -6.33 -14.91
C LEU A 236 -2.03 -6.65 -15.94
N LEU A 237 -0.79 -6.21 -15.71
CA LEU A 237 0.36 -6.73 -16.45
C LEU A 237 0.50 -8.22 -16.11
N ALA A 238 0.37 -9.10 -17.11
CA ALA A 238 0.34 -10.55 -16.94
C ALA A 238 1.55 -11.02 -16.11
N PRO A 239 1.34 -11.58 -14.90
CA PRO A 239 2.45 -12.00 -14.06
C PRO A 239 3.26 -13.14 -14.70
N LYS A 240 4.52 -13.24 -14.31
CA LYS A 240 5.28 -14.50 -14.43
C LYS A 240 4.77 -15.50 -13.39
N VAL A 241 5.13 -16.78 -13.53
CA VAL A 241 4.69 -17.83 -12.59
C VAL A 241 5.89 -18.53 -11.96
N LEU A 242 6.03 -18.37 -10.64
CA LEU A 242 6.98 -19.11 -9.80
C LEU A 242 6.26 -20.34 -9.25
N SER A 243 6.70 -21.56 -9.60
CA SER A 243 6.18 -22.77 -8.97
C SER A 243 6.92 -23.07 -7.68
N VAL A 244 6.18 -23.32 -6.60
CA VAL A 244 6.69 -23.90 -5.36
C VAL A 244 6.13 -25.30 -5.23
N HIS A 245 7.00 -26.31 -5.39
CA HIS A 245 6.62 -27.72 -5.36
C HIS A 245 6.89 -28.31 -3.97
N LEU A 246 5.83 -28.77 -3.30
CA LEU A 246 5.85 -29.26 -1.94
C LEU A 246 5.88 -30.79 -1.92
N THR A 247 6.84 -31.37 -1.21
CA THR A 247 6.97 -32.82 -0.99
C THR A 247 7.13 -33.13 0.49
N GLY A 248 6.94 -34.39 0.90
CA GLY A 248 6.98 -34.80 2.30
C GLY A 248 5.79 -34.29 3.12
N GLU A 249 5.92 -34.37 4.44
CA GLU A 249 4.93 -33.96 5.45
C GLU A 249 5.60 -33.10 6.54
N LEU A 250 4.88 -32.10 7.06
CA LEU A 250 5.37 -31.24 8.14
C LEU A 250 5.54 -32.01 9.45
N SER A 251 6.58 -31.68 10.22
CA SER A 251 6.70 -32.17 11.60
C SER A 251 5.55 -31.64 12.48
N PRO A 252 5.16 -32.31 13.58
CA PRO A 252 4.08 -31.84 14.46
C PRO A 252 4.29 -30.45 15.10
N TRP A 253 5.54 -29.97 15.14
CA TRP A 253 5.89 -28.61 15.58
C TRP A 253 5.83 -27.56 14.46
N CYS A 254 5.91 -27.99 13.21
CA CYS A 254 5.87 -27.11 12.04
C CYS A 254 4.43 -26.89 11.57
N THR A 255 4.24 -25.80 10.84
CA THR A 255 2.96 -25.32 10.32
C THR A 255 3.15 -24.73 8.93
N PRO A 256 2.07 -24.46 8.19
CA PRO A 256 2.13 -23.69 6.94
C PRO A 256 2.76 -22.29 7.10
N LYS A 257 2.76 -21.72 8.31
CA LYS A 257 3.51 -20.48 8.63
C LYS A 257 5.02 -20.67 8.45
N ASP A 258 5.57 -21.80 8.88
CA ASP A 258 7.00 -22.08 8.76
C ASP A 258 7.42 -22.26 7.29
N VAL A 259 6.54 -22.82 6.44
CA VAL A 259 6.76 -22.96 4.99
C VAL A 259 6.94 -21.59 4.33
N ILE A 260 6.06 -20.61 4.63
CA ILE A 260 6.14 -19.28 4.03
C ILE A 260 7.23 -18.41 4.65
N LEU A 261 7.55 -18.58 5.95
CA LEU A 261 8.70 -17.92 6.56
C LEU A 261 10.02 -18.41 5.92
N HIS A 262 10.16 -19.71 5.70
CA HIS A 262 11.30 -20.30 5.00
C HIS A 262 11.39 -19.83 3.54
N LEU A 263 10.27 -19.86 2.81
CA LEU A 263 10.21 -19.37 1.43
C LEU A 263 10.52 -17.87 1.32
N ALA A 264 10.12 -17.06 2.30
CA ALA A 264 10.50 -15.65 2.37
C ALA A 264 12.02 -15.47 2.53
N GLY A 265 12.69 -16.35 3.28
CA GLY A 265 14.15 -16.42 3.33
C GLY A 265 14.82 -16.74 1.99
N ILE A 266 14.23 -17.64 1.20
CA ILE A 266 14.73 -17.99 -0.15
C ILE A 266 14.52 -16.83 -1.13
N LEU A 267 13.32 -16.25 -1.14
CA LEU A 267 12.92 -15.25 -2.14
C LEU A 267 13.40 -13.83 -1.82
N THR A 268 13.64 -13.50 -0.55
CA THR A 268 13.72 -12.13 -0.03
C THR A 268 12.44 -11.32 -0.25
N VAL A 269 12.36 -10.10 0.32
CA VAL A 269 11.23 -9.17 0.12
C VAL A 269 10.97 -8.71 -1.33
N ARG A 270 11.73 -9.23 -2.31
CA ARG A 270 11.60 -8.89 -3.74
C ARG A 270 11.41 -10.09 -4.67
N GLY A 271 11.65 -11.32 -4.23
CA GLY A 271 11.72 -12.48 -5.13
C GLY A 271 10.41 -12.80 -5.86
N GLY A 272 9.27 -12.44 -5.28
CA GLY A 272 7.94 -12.57 -5.89
C GLY A 272 7.54 -11.41 -6.81
N THR A 273 8.31 -10.32 -6.91
CA THR A 273 7.90 -9.10 -7.63
C THR A 273 7.52 -9.39 -9.08
N GLY A 274 6.26 -9.08 -9.44
CA GLY A 274 5.72 -9.32 -10.80
C GLY A 274 5.43 -10.79 -11.11
N LYS A 275 5.36 -11.65 -10.09
CA LYS A 275 5.07 -13.08 -10.19
C LYS A 275 3.82 -13.44 -9.40
N ILE A 276 3.12 -14.49 -9.83
CA ILE A 276 2.23 -15.28 -8.97
C ILE A 276 3.04 -16.48 -8.45
N ILE A 277 2.89 -16.77 -7.15
CA ILE A 277 3.47 -17.96 -6.53
C ILE A 277 2.45 -19.09 -6.59
N GLU A 278 2.70 -20.09 -7.42
CA GLU A 278 1.80 -21.22 -7.64
C GLU A 278 2.29 -22.46 -6.88
N TYR A 279 1.52 -22.91 -5.90
CA TYR A 279 1.87 -24.05 -5.06
C TYR A 279 1.34 -25.36 -5.68
N SER A 280 2.18 -26.38 -5.69
CA SER A 280 1.88 -27.69 -6.26
C SER A 280 2.57 -28.83 -5.48
N GLY A 281 2.36 -30.08 -5.90
CA GLY A 281 3.03 -31.25 -5.34
C GLY A 281 2.24 -32.00 -4.26
N PRO A 282 2.64 -33.24 -3.93
CA PRO A 282 1.89 -34.10 -3.01
C PRO A 282 1.78 -33.52 -1.60
N GLY A 283 2.80 -32.78 -1.14
CA GLY A 283 2.79 -32.13 0.18
C GLY A 283 1.76 -31.01 0.32
N LEU A 284 1.14 -30.55 -0.78
CA LEU A 284 0.05 -29.58 -0.71
C LEU A 284 -1.26 -30.22 -0.23
N ALA A 285 -1.49 -31.51 -0.50
CA ALA A 285 -2.76 -32.17 -0.24
C ALA A 285 -3.02 -32.44 1.26
N SER A 286 -1.98 -32.37 2.11
CA SER A 286 -2.06 -32.62 3.55
C SER A 286 -2.24 -31.35 4.40
N LEU A 287 -2.19 -30.16 3.80
CA LEU A 287 -2.27 -28.88 4.53
C LEU A 287 -3.72 -28.37 4.61
N GLU A 288 -4.16 -27.92 5.79
CA GLU A 288 -5.48 -27.31 5.94
C GLU A 288 -5.65 -25.99 5.16
N ALA A 289 -6.87 -25.72 4.71
CA ALA A 289 -7.20 -24.54 3.90
C ALA A 289 -6.85 -23.18 4.58
N THR A 290 -6.95 -23.10 5.91
CA THR A 290 -6.53 -21.91 6.69
C THR A 290 -5.01 -21.76 6.73
N GLY A 291 -4.27 -22.86 6.68
CA GLY A 291 -2.82 -22.88 6.51
C GLY A 291 -2.38 -22.47 5.11
N LEU A 292 -3.11 -22.89 4.06
CA LEU A 292 -2.92 -22.37 2.71
C LEU A 292 -3.16 -20.85 2.67
N ALA A 293 -4.17 -20.36 3.39
CA ALA A 293 -4.43 -18.92 3.52
C ALA A 293 -3.28 -18.19 4.24
N THR A 294 -2.69 -18.79 5.29
CA THR A 294 -1.47 -18.30 5.98
C THR A 294 -0.31 -18.10 4.99
N MET A 295 -0.06 -19.11 4.14
CA MET A 295 0.98 -19.05 3.12
C MET A 295 0.68 -18.00 2.05
N ALA A 296 -0.57 -17.91 1.61
CA ALA A 296 -1.01 -16.95 0.60
C ALA A 296 -0.92 -15.50 1.10
N ASN A 297 -1.30 -15.26 2.37
CA ASN A 297 -1.22 -13.98 3.08
C ASN A 297 0.21 -13.42 3.03
N MET A 298 1.18 -14.20 3.51
CA MET A 298 2.59 -13.79 3.54
C MET A 298 3.30 -13.86 2.17
N GLY A 299 2.65 -14.35 1.12
CA GLY A 299 3.09 -14.14 -0.26
C GLY A 299 3.22 -12.64 -0.62
N ALA A 300 2.46 -11.77 0.04
CA ALA A 300 2.60 -10.32 -0.08
C ALA A 300 3.99 -9.80 0.37
N GLU A 301 4.63 -10.46 1.34
CA GLU A 301 5.89 -9.99 1.94
C GLU A 301 7.11 -10.23 1.06
N VAL A 302 7.02 -11.16 0.12
CA VAL A 302 8.04 -11.37 -0.94
C VAL A 302 7.75 -10.57 -2.21
N GLY A 303 6.71 -9.72 -2.19
CA GLY A 303 6.31 -8.86 -3.30
C GLY A 303 5.49 -9.56 -4.40
N ALA A 304 4.93 -10.75 -4.13
CA ALA A 304 4.10 -11.45 -5.10
C ALA A 304 2.82 -10.67 -5.45
N THR A 305 2.36 -10.77 -6.70
CA THR A 305 1.06 -10.22 -7.12
C THR A 305 -0.09 -10.91 -6.37
N THR A 306 0.01 -12.24 -6.24
CA THR A 306 -0.79 -13.08 -5.34
C THR A 306 -0.17 -14.48 -5.28
N SER A 307 -0.79 -15.40 -4.56
CA SER A 307 -0.51 -16.84 -4.64
C SER A 307 -1.65 -17.58 -5.35
N ALA A 308 -1.38 -18.80 -5.79
CA ALA A 308 -2.34 -19.70 -6.42
C ALA A 308 -2.18 -21.12 -5.85
N PHE A 309 -3.29 -21.79 -5.55
CA PHE A 309 -3.32 -23.13 -4.97
C PHE A 309 -4.34 -23.98 -5.74
N ALA A 310 -3.94 -25.17 -6.20
CA ALA A 310 -4.86 -26.10 -6.85
C ALA A 310 -5.97 -26.54 -5.85
N TYR A 311 -7.17 -26.81 -6.36
CA TYR A 311 -8.29 -27.21 -5.51
C TYR A 311 -7.99 -28.53 -4.77
N THR A 312 -8.09 -28.53 -3.43
CA THR A 312 -7.87 -29.70 -2.56
C THR A 312 -9.14 -30.12 -1.83
N GLU A 313 -9.14 -31.36 -1.31
CA GLU A 313 -10.22 -31.87 -0.46
C GLU A 313 -10.40 -31.02 0.82
N GLU A 314 -9.32 -30.49 1.38
CA GLU A 314 -9.35 -29.62 2.57
C GLU A 314 -10.06 -28.28 2.32
N MET A 315 -9.93 -27.71 1.12
CA MET A 315 -10.77 -26.57 0.71
C MET A 315 -12.25 -26.96 0.69
N GLY A 316 -12.58 -28.17 0.21
CA GLY A 316 -13.94 -28.71 0.22
C GLY A 316 -14.50 -28.91 1.64
N LYS A 317 -13.71 -29.46 2.56
CA LYS A 317 -14.07 -29.61 3.98
C LYS A 317 -14.32 -28.25 4.63
N TYR A 318 -13.46 -27.26 4.39
CA TYR A 318 -13.62 -25.90 4.91
C TYR A 318 -14.87 -25.20 4.35
N LEU A 319 -15.14 -25.31 3.04
CA LEU A 319 -16.38 -24.82 2.43
C LEU A 319 -17.61 -25.47 3.08
N THR A 320 -17.58 -26.77 3.35
CA THR A 320 -18.68 -27.49 4.01
C THR A 320 -18.89 -26.99 5.44
N ALA A 321 -17.83 -26.91 6.25
CA ALA A 321 -17.89 -26.46 7.64
C ALA A 321 -18.38 -25.01 7.80
N THR A 322 -18.15 -24.17 6.78
CA THR A 322 -18.62 -22.78 6.72
C THR A 322 -19.96 -22.60 5.98
N GLY A 323 -20.71 -23.69 5.77
CA GLY A 323 -22.06 -23.64 5.18
C GLY A 323 -22.11 -23.35 3.67
N ARG A 324 -20.98 -23.45 2.96
CA ARG A 324 -20.83 -23.16 1.51
C ARG A 324 -20.78 -24.43 0.66
N ASP A 325 -21.50 -25.47 1.07
CA ASP A 325 -21.48 -26.81 0.46
C ASP A 325 -21.95 -26.84 -1.02
N GLN A 326 -22.74 -25.84 -1.46
CA GLN A 326 -23.05 -25.63 -2.88
C GLN A 326 -21.83 -25.13 -3.69
N VAL A 327 -21.01 -24.25 -3.11
CA VAL A 327 -19.78 -23.75 -3.75
C VAL A 327 -18.80 -24.91 -3.93
N ARG A 328 -18.65 -25.78 -2.92
CA ARG A 328 -17.86 -27.02 -2.99
C ARG A 328 -18.26 -27.88 -4.20
N ARG A 329 -19.54 -28.25 -4.31
CA ARG A 329 -20.03 -29.10 -5.41
C ARG A 329 -19.76 -28.52 -6.80
N GLN A 330 -19.88 -27.21 -6.97
CA GLN A 330 -19.60 -26.57 -8.25
C GLN A 330 -18.10 -26.43 -8.52
N ALA A 331 -17.29 -26.15 -7.50
CA ALA A 331 -15.83 -26.17 -7.58
C ALA A 331 -15.32 -27.56 -8.00
N GLU A 332 -15.80 -28.63 -7.38
CA GLU A 332 -15.48 -30.02 -7.76
C GLU A 332 -15.79 -30.27 -9.24
N GLY A 333 -16.97 -29.86 -9.72
CA GLY A 333 -17.35 -29.97 -11.12
C GLY A 333 -16.51 -29.10 -12.08
N ALA A 334 -15.96 -27.97 -11.62
CA ALA A 334 -15.04 -27.14 -12.41
C ALA A 334 -13.59 -27.71 -12.41
N ALA A 335 -13.14 -28.26 -11.28
CA ALA A 335 -11.88 -28.97 -11.13
C ALA A 335 -11.82 -30.21 -12.03
N GLN A 336 -12.87 -31.03 -12.06
CA GLN A 336 -12.99 -32.19 -12.95
C GLN A 336 -12.92 -31.84 -14.45
N ARG A 337 -13.26 -30.61 -14.83
CA ARG A 337 -13.14 -30.07 -16.20
C ARG A 337 -11.80 -29.36 -16.45
N GLY A 338 -10.89 -29.40 -15.48
CA GLY A 338 -9.51 -28.91 -15.58
C GLY A 338 -9.34 -27.40 -15.42
N LEU A 339 -10.31 -26.68 -14.83
CA LEU A 339 -10.17 -25.24 -14.55
C LEU A 339 -9.30 -24.96 -13.31
N LEU A 340 -9.39 -25.79 -12.28
CA LEU A 340 -8.87 -25.51 -10.92
C LEU A 340 -7.59 -26.28 -10.55
N SER A 341 -6.82 -26.66 -11.57
CA SER A 341 -5.47 -27.21 -11.44
C SER A 341 -4.61 -26.69 -12.61
N ALA A 342 -3.29 -26.76 -12.51
CA ALA A 342 -2.43 -26.61 -13.68
C ALA A 342 -2.72 -27.73 -14.72
N ASP A 343 -2.36 -27.50 -15.99
CA ASP A 343 -2.29 -28.57 -16.99
C ASP A 343 -1.02 -29.41 -16.81
N GLU A 344 -1.07 -30.68 -17.24
CA GLU A 344 0.11 -31.55 -17.29
C GLU A 344 1.17 -31.00 -18.25
N GLY A 345 2.45 -31.15 -17.92
CA GLY A 345 3.56 -30.68 -18.75
C GLY A 345 3.76 -29.15 -18.79
N VAL A 346 3.13 -28.38 -17.90
CA VAL A 346 3.23 -26.92 -17.91
C VAL A 346 4.63 -26.37 -17.59
N GLU A 347 4.98 -25.30 -18.29
CA GLU A 347 6.21 -24.52 -18.08
C GLU A 347 5.98 -23.35 -17.11
N TYR A 348 6.85 -23.28 -16.10
CA TYR A 348 6.92 -22.21 -15.10
C TYR A 348 8.17 -21.37 -15.38
N ASP A 349 8.10 -20.06 -15.14
CA ASP A 349 9.24 -19.16 -15.34
C ASP A 349 10.40 -19.50 -14.38
N GLU A 350 10.06 -19.89 -13.16
CA GLU A 350 10.98 -20.27 -12.09
C GLU A 350 10.37 -21.41 -11.25
N ARG A 351 11.22 -22.22 -10.61
CA ARG A 351 10.80 -23.35 -9.76
C ARG A 351 11.62 -23.39 -8.47
N ILE A 352 10.94 -23.66 -7.35
CA ILE A 352 11.51 -23.95 -6.04
C ILE A 352 10.89 -25.26 -5.55
N GLU A 353 11.70 -26.13 -4.95
CA GLU A 353 11.24 -27.37 -4.31
C GLU A 353 11.43 -27.24 -2.79
N ILE A 354 10.42 -27.61 -2.01
CA ILE A 354 10.47 -27.63 -0.55
C ILE A 354 10.03 -29.01 -0.07
N ASP A 355 10.93 -29.69 0.64
CA ASP A 355 10.65 -30.91 1.38
C ASP A 355 10.18 -30.52 2.80
N LEU A 356 8.88 -30.65 3.04
CA LEU A 356 8.22 -30.30 4.29
C LEU A 356 8.77 -31.11 5.48
N SER A 357 9.29 -32.31 5.25
CA SER A 357 9.87 -33.17 6.30
C SER A 357 11.29 -32.76 6.70
N LYS A 358 11.92 -31.83 5.97
CA LYS A 358 13.19 -31.19 6.35
C LYS A 358 13.01 -29.84 7.04
N LEU A 359 11.78 -29.32 7.14
CA LEU A 359 11.52 -28.03 7.80
C LEU A 359 11.54 -28.17 9.33
N GLU A 360 12.27 -27.26 9.96
CA GLU A 360 12.21 -26.93 11.39
C GLU A 360 11.31 -25.67 11.56
N PRO A 361 10.67 -25.44 12.73
CA PRO A 361 9.99 -24.17 12.97
C PRO A 361 10.92 -22.99 12.68
N THR A 362 10.41 -22.00 11.97
CA THR A 362 11.21 -20.95 11.33
C THR A 362 10.80 -19.59 11.90
N LEU A 363 11.78 -18.70 12.10
CA LEU A 363 11.56 -17.36 12.65
C LEU A 363 12.21 -16.30 11.77
N ASN A 364 11.48 -15.22 11.48
CA ASN A 364 11.97 -14.14 10.61
C ASN A 364 12.01 -12.80 11.35
N GLY A 365 13.17 -12.12 11.34
CA GLY A 365 13.33 -10.80 11.96
C GLY A 365 14.76 -10.48 12.42
N PRO A 366 15.00 -9.29 13.01
CA PRO A 366 14.02 -8.47 13.74
C PRO A 366 13.42 -7.25 13.02
N ALA A 367 13.80 -6.97 11.77
CA ALA A 367 13.44 -5.72 11.09
C ALA A 367 12.94 -5.89 9.63
N THR A 368 12.85 -7.14 9.15
CA THR A 368 12.43 -7.49 7.79
C THR A 368 11.83 -8.92 7.81
N PRO A 369 10.77 -9.20 7.03
CA PRO A 369 10.05 -10.47 7.08
C PRO A 369 10.76 -11.60 6.32
N ASP A 370 11.93 -11.36 5.73
CA ASP A 370 12.76 -12.32 5.00
C ASP A 370 14.06 -12.72 5.70
N LEU A 371 14.40 -12.14 6.86
CA LEU A 371 15.57 -12.55 7.64
C LEU A 371 15.28 -13.86 8.39
N SER A 372 15.18 -14.95 7.63
CA SER A 372 14.80 -16.29 8.04
C SER A 372 15.95 -17.03 8.71
N GLN A 373 15.64 -17.73 9.80
CA GLN A 373 16.53 -18.68 10.48
C GLN A 373 15.68 -19.75 11.18
N THR A 374 16.23 -20.94 11.41
CA THR A 374 15.50 -21.98 12.14
C THR A 374 15.44 -21.67 13.64
N LEU A 375 14.50 -22.29 14.35
CA LEU A 375 14.33 -22.15 15.80
C LEU A 375 15.62 -22.45 16.58
N SER A 376 16.31 -23.53 16.25
CA SER A 376 17.61 -23.87 16.88
C SER A 376 18.67 -22.81 16.61
N GLN A 377 18.72 -22.22 15.40
CA GLN A 377 19.66 -21.13 15.09
C GLN A 377 19.33 -19.84 15.83
N PHE A 378 18.04 -19.48 15.92
CA PHE A 378 17.57 -18.32 16.69
C PHE A 378 17.93 -18.46 18.17
N VAL A 379 17.57 -19.59 18.78
CA VAL A 379 17.82 -19.88 20.19
C VAL A 379 19.31 -19.94 20.48
N GLN A 380 20.12 -20.56 19.61
CA GLN A 380 21.57 -20.67 19.83
C GLN A 380 22.24 -19.29 19.90
N LYS A 381 21.91 -18.36 18.98
CA LYS A 381 22.42 -16.98 18.99
C LYS A 381 22.06 -16.23 20.27
N ALA A 382 20.90 -16.53 20.85
CA ALA A 382 20.49 -15.94 22.12
C ALA A 382 21.24 -16.57 23.31
N LYS A 383 21.51 -17.88 23.28
CA LYS A 383 22.30 -18.61 24.31
C LYS A 383 23.77 -18.20 24.35
N ASP A 384 24.40 -17.96 23.20
CA ASP A 384 25.82 -17.57 23.11
C ASP A 384 26.07 -16.05 23.13
N GLY A 385 25.02 -15.24 23.12
CA GLY A 385 25.11 -13.78 23.18
C GLY A 385 25.45 -13.10 21.85
N SER A 386 25.46 -13.82 20.73
CA SER A 386 25.64 -13.25 19.38
C SER A 386 24.38 -12.61 18.79
N ALA A 387 23.22 -12.79 19.43
CA ALA A 387 21.96 -12.18 19.02
C ALA A 387 21.96 -10.64 19.10
N GLU A 388 21.48 -9.97 18.05
CA GLU A 388 21.27 -8.52 18.08
C GLU A 388 20.07 -8.09 18.95
N TYR A 389 19.21 -9.03 19.36
CA TYR A 389 18.01 -8.81 20.17
C TYR A 389 18.21 -9.19 21.64
N PRO A 390 17.48 -8.57 22.60
CA PRO A 390 17.51 -8.98 24.00
C PRO A 390 17.09 -10.45 24.22
N VAL A 391 17.59 -11.04 25.30
CA VAL A 391 17.16 -12.37 25.75
C VAL A 391 15.75 -12.32 26.34
N GLU A 392 15.45 -11.32 27.18
CA GLU A 392 14.14 -11.16 27.81
C GLU A 392 13.05 -10.76 26.80
N LEU A 393 11.97 -11.55 26.75
CA LEU A 393 10.84 -11.33 25.85
C LEU A 393 9.85 -10.37 26.49
N SER A 394 9.60 -9.22 25.85
CA SER A 394 8.75 -8.17 26.43
C SER A 394 7.25 -8.28 26.09
N ALA A 395 6.91 -8.93 24.99
CA ALA A 395 5.54 -9.33 24.66
C ALA A 395 5.51 -10.48 23.64
N ALA A 396 4.46 -11.28 23.70
CA ALA A 396 4.12 -12.35 22.76
C ALA A 396 2.69 -12.12 22.25
N LEU A 397 2.49 -12.07 20.93
CA LEU A 397 1.18 -11.77 20.34
C LEU A 397 0.80 -12.82 19.29
N ILE A 398 -0.32 -13.51 19.50
CA ILE A 398 -0.89 -14.45 18.52
C ILE A 398 -2.19 -13.94 17.91
N GLY A 399 -2.49 -14.41 16.70
CA GLY A 399 -3.67 -14.01 15.95
C GLY A 399 -3.36 -13.17 14.72
N SER A 400 -4.18 -12.13 14.50
CA SER A 400 -4.28 -11.35 13.25
C SER A 400 -4.72 -12.20 12.05
N CYS A 401 -4.95 -11.58 10.90
CA CYS A 401 -5.39 -12.26 9.67
C CYS A 401 -4.53 -13.46 9.24
N THR A 402 -3.26 -13.51 9.65
CA THR A 402 -2.30 -14.54 9.20
C THR A 402 -2.42 -15.86 9.96
N ASN A 403 -2.69 -15.84 11.28
CA ASN A 403 -2.68 -17.03 12.14
C ASN A 403 -3.69 -16.88 13.29
N SER A 404 -4.97 -16.76 12.97
CA SER A 404 -6.08 -16.63 13.94
C SER A 404 -7.25 -17.56 13.68
N SER A 405 -7.06 -18.64 12.93
CA SER A 405 -8.09 -19.63 12.69
C SER A 405 -8.37 -20.49 13.93
N TYR A 406 -9.45 -21.26 13.88
CA TYR A 406 -9.73 -22.27 14.91
C TYR A 406 -8.56 -23.27 15.06
N ALA A 407 -7.90 -23.65 13.97
CA ALA A 407 -6.76 -24.58 13.98
C ALA A 407 -5.55 -24.01 14.74
N ASP A 408 -5.19 -22.75 14.47
CA ASP A 408 -4.11 -22.03 15.16
C ASP A 408 -4.39 -21.99 16.67
N MET A 409 -5.60 -21.55 17.04
CA MET A 409 -6.00 -21.35 18.43
C MET A 409 -6.09 -22.67 19.21
N ALA A 410 -6.56 -23.75 18.58
CA ALA A 410 -6.60 -25.08 19.19
C ALA A 410 -5.19 -25.63 19.50
N ARG A 411 -4.22 -25.40 18.60
CA ARG A 411 -2.81 -25.82 18.80
C ARG A 411 -2.13 -25.00 19.91
N CYS A 412 -2.43 -23.71 20.01
CA CYS A 412 -1.99 -22.87 21.12
C CYS A 412 -2.61 -23.30 22.46
N ALA A 413 -3.91 -23.64 22.48
CA ALA A 413 -4.59 -24.14 23.67
C ALA A 413 -3.98 -25.45 24.19
N SER A 414 -3.57 -26.37 23.30
CA SER A 414 -2.87 -27.60 23.71
C SER A 414 -1.57 -27.33 24.49
N LEU A 415 -0.78 -26.33 24.09
CA LEU A 415 0.42 -25.93 24.84
C LEU A 415 0.05 -25.27 26.18
N ALA A 416 -0.96 -24.40 26.18
CA ALA A 416 -1.46 -23.77 27.39
C ALA A 416 -2.01 -24.79 28.40
N GLU A 417 -2.70 -25.85 27.95
CA GLU A 417 -3.18 -26.96 28.78
C GLU A 417 -2.03 -27.75 29.42
N GLN A 418 -1.01 -28.11 28.63
CA GLN A 418 0.17 -28.81 29.14
C GLN A 418 0.86 -28.01 30.26
N ALA A 419 1.04 -26.70 30.06
CA ALA A 419 1.65 -25.80 31.04
C ALA A 419 0.72 -25.58 32.26
N ALA A 420 -0.59 -25.38 32.04
CA ALA A 420 -1.57 -25.19 33.10
C ALA A 420 -1.72 -26.42 34.02
N ALA A 421 -1.60 -27.64 33.46
CA ALA A 421 -1.58 -28.89 34.22
C ALA A 421 -0.37 -29.00 35.18
N ARG A 422 0.67 -28.18 34.97
CA ARG A 422 1.85 -28.04 35.84
C ARG A 422 1.81 -26.74 36.66
N GLY A 423 0.67 -26.04 36.68
CA GLY A 423 0.47 -24.79 37.42
C GLY A 423 1.12 -23.55 36.79
N MET A 424 1.70 -23.66 35.59
CA MET A 424 2.44 -22.58 34.95
C MET A 424 1.51 -21.48 34.41
N LYS A 425 2.07 -20.28 34.27
CA LYS A 425 1.49 -19.10 33.62
C LYS A 425 2.52 -18.53 32.65
N VAL A 426 2.07 -17.70 31.71
CA VAL A 426 3.00 -16.92 30.88
C VAL A 426 3.88 -16.01 31.74
N LYS A 427 5.11 -15.78 31.30
CA LYS A 427 6.12 -14.94 31.97
C LYS A 427 6.23 -13.54 31.37
N THR A 428 5.62 -13.32 30.21
CA THR A 428 5.58 -12.06 29.47
C THR A 428 4.15 -11.69 29.12
N SER A 429 3.91 -10.47 28.65
CA SER A 429 2.58 -10.06 28.14
C SER A 429 2.17 -10.98 26.99
N PHE A 430 0.99 -11.58 27.05
CA PHE A 430 0.50 -12.51 26.04
C PHE A 430 -0.86 -12.07 25.51
N ASP A 431 -0.90 -11.58 24.27
CA ASP A 431 -2.11 -11.08 23.63
C ASP A 431 -2.62 -12.04 22.55
N VAL A 432 -3.93 -12.27 22.53
CA VAL A 432 -4.62 -13.23 21.65
C VAL A 432 -5.69 -12.50 20.83
N THR A 433 -5.55 -12.49 19.51
CA THR A 433 -6.46 -11.79 18.58
C THR A 433 -7.23 -12.77 17.70
N PRO A 434 -8.52 -13.04 17.95
CA PRO A 434 -9.37 -13.84 17.06
C PRO A 434 -9.57 -13.13 15.71
N GLY A 435 -9.61 -13.89 14.62
CA GLY A 435 -9.75 -13.31 13.28
C GLY A 435 -11.15 -12.81 12.95
N SER A 436 -12.18 -13.39 13.56
CA SER A 436 -13.58 -13.01 13.35
C SER A 436 -14.45 -13.37 14.56
N GLU A 437 -15.65 -12.81 14.62
CA GLU A 437 -16.67 -13.18 15.60
C GLU A 437 -17.06 -14.67 15.49
N LEU A 438 -17.05 -15.22 14.27
CA LEU A 438 -17.29 -16.66 14.01
C LEU A 438 -16.23 -17.51 14.72
N VAL A 439 -14.94 -17.16 14.56
CA VAL A 439 -13.87 -17.84 15.30
C VAL A 439 -14.02 -17.61 16.80
N ARG A 440 -14.12 -16.36 17.26
CA ARG A 440 -14.18 -16.00 18.68
C ARG A 440 -15.29 -16.74 19.41
N ALA A 441 -16.51 -16.73 18.88
CA ALA A 441 -17.65 -17.43 19.47
C ALA A 441 -17.47 -18.96 19.48
N THR A 442 -16.78 -19.51 18.47
CA THR A 442 -16.48 -20.95 18.38
C THR A 442 -15.40 -21.36 19.40
N VAL A 443 -14.27 -20.64 19.46
CA VAL A 443 -13.18 -20.95 20.41
C VAL A 443 -13.56 -20.67 21.88
N HIS A 444 -14.50 -19.75 22.12
CA HIS A 444 -15.09 -19.57 23.44
C HIS A 444 -16.02 -20.74 23.81
N ARG A 445 -16.94 -21.15 22.92
CA ARG A 445 -17.80 -22.33 23.14
C ARG A 445 -16.98 -23.59 23.44
N ASP A 446 -15.88 -23.79 22.70
CA ASP A 446 -15.05 -24.99 22.80
C ASP A 446 -13.97 -24.89 23.90
N GLY A 447 -14.02 -23.88 24.78
CA GLY A 447 -13.14 -23.72 25.94
C GLY A 447 -11.70 -23.28 25.65
N ILE A 448 -11.32 -23.19 24.37
CA ILE A 448 -10.00 -22.73 23.89
C ILE A 448 -9.68 -21.32 24.41
N GLN A 449 -10.65 -20.39 24.34
CA GLN A 449 -10.47 -19.03 24.84
C GLN A 449 -10.17 -19.03 26.35
N ASP A 450 -10.95 -19.80 27.11
CA ASP A 450 -10.82 -19.88 28.57
C ASP A 450 -9.50 -20.52 28.98
N THR A 451 -9.03 -21.53 28.26
CA THR A 451 -7.70 -22.13 28.42
C THR A 451 -6.59 -21.08 28.25
N LEU A 452 -6.64 -20.28 27.18
CA LEU A 452 -5.64 -19.24 26.90
C LEU A 452 -5.69 -18.11 27.93
N THR A 453 -6.89 -17.67 28.34
CA THR A 453 -7.04 -16.65 29.39
C THR A 453 -6.61 -17.15 30.77
N LYS A 454 -6.92 -18.42 31.11
CA LYS A 454 -6.52 -19.04 32.37
C LYS A 454 -5.00 -19.05 32.57
N VAL A 455 -4.18 -19.12 31.52
CA VAL A 455 -2.72 -19.09 31.62
C VAL A 455 -2.11 -17.68 31.63
N GLY A 456 -2.94 -16.63 31.48
CA GLY A 456 -2.56 -15.22 31.48
C GLY A 456 -2.69 -14.52 30.13
N GLY A 457 -3.31 -15.14 29.13
CA GLY A 457 -3.58 -14.52 27.83
C GLY A 457 -4.71 -13.50 27.87
N ARG A 458 -4.48 -12.30 27.35
CA ARG A 458 -5.51 -11.26 27.18
C ARG A 458 -6.11 -11.35 25.78
N VAL A 459 -7.45 -11.46 25.70
CA VAL A 459 -8.17 -11.49 24.43
C VAL A 459 -8.42 -10.06 23.94
N LEU A 460 -7.92 -9.77 22.74
CA LEU A 460 -8.14 -8.51 22.04
C LEU A 460 -9.39 -8.58 21.16
N ALA A 461 -9.87 -7.42 20.69
CA ALA A 461 -11.01 -7.35 19.78
C ALA A 461 -10.71 -8.06 18.43
N ASN A 462 -11.75 -8.49 17.73
CA ASN A 462 -11.65 -9.16 16.43
C ASN A 462 -11.23 -8.15 15.32
N ALA A 463 -9.99 -7.67 15.35
CA ALA A 463 -9.51 -6.53 14.58
C ALA A 463 -7.99 -6.58 14.34
N CYS A 464 -7.48 -5.73 13.44
CA CYS A 464 -6.06 -5.72 13.08
C CYS A 464 -5.12 -5.34 14.24
N GLY A 465 -5.53 -4.38 15.09
CA GLY A 465 -4.85 -4.02 16.33
C GLY A 465 -3.31 -3.89 16.22
N PRO A 466 -2.53 -4.59 17.08
CA PRO A 466 -1.07 -4.55 17.07
C PRO A 466 -0.38 -4.97 15.76
N CYS A 467 -1.07 -5.63 14.81
CA CYS A 467 -0.51 -6.01 13.52
C CYS A 467 -0.25 -4.80 12.60
N ILE A 468 -0.97 -3.69 12.82
CA ILE A 468 -0.87 -2.46 12.01
C ILE A 468 -0.34 -1.24 12.78
N GLY A 469 -0.03 -1.39 14.07
CA GLY A 469 0.35 -0.28 14.95
C GLY A 469 -0.80 0.30 15.77
N GLN A 470 -2.00 -0.30 15.71
CA GLN A 470 -3.14 0.08 16.54
C GLN A 470 -3.05 -0.60 17.91
N TRP A 471 -1.99 -0.27 18.65
CA TRP A 471 -1.70 -0.77 19.99
C TRP A 471 -1.19 0.39 20.84
N ASP A 472 -1.91 0.73 21.90
CA ASP A 472 -1.50 1.78 22.84
C ASP A 472 -0.53 1.22 23.90
N ARG A 473 0.62 0.74 23.42
CA ARG A 473 1.67 0.16 24.27
C ARG A 473 2.35 1.27 25.08
N LYS A 474 2.15 1.28 26.41
CA LYS A 474 2.70 2.33 27.30
C LYS A 474 4.12 2.03 27.76
N GLU A 475 4.45 0.76 27.92
CA GLU A 475 5.73 0.29 28.42
C GLU A 475 6.85 0.31 27.37
N LEU A 476 8.10 0.43 27.83
CA LEU A 476 9.32 0.31 27.03
C LEU A 476 9.41 1.28 25.83
N GLN A 477 8.63 2.37 25.84
CA GLN A 477 8.62 3.35 24.76
C GLN A 477 9.97 4.07 24.64
N GLY A 478 10.59 3.98 23.48
CA GLY A 478 11.95 4.48 23.25
C GLY A 478 13.06 3.61 23.83
N GLU A 479 12.75 2.41 24.35
CA GLU A 479 13.72 1.42 24.84
C GLU A 479 13.91 0.26 23.85
N LYS A 480 15.08 -0.40 23.90
CA LYS A 480 15.35 -1.59 23.08
C LYS A 480 14.71 -2.81 23.74
N ASN A 481 13.76 -3.42 23.06
CA ASN A 481 13.03 -4.60 23.53
C ASN A 481 12.79 -5.57 22.35
N VAL A 482 12.50 -6.84 22.64
CA VAL A 482 12.04 -7.82 21.64
C VAL A 482 10.60 -8.23 21.91
N ILE A 483 9.84 -8.41 20.83
CA ILE A 483 8.50 -9.02 20.84
C ILE A 483 8.48 -10.18 19.84
N LEU A 484 7.65 -11.20 20.12
CA LEU A 484 7.38 -12.30 19.21
C LEU A 484 5.93 -12.20 18.74
N THR A 485 5.69 -12.32 17.43
CA THR A 485 4.34 -12.22 16.87
C THR A 485 4.04 -13.31 15.83
N SER A 486 2.79 -13.80 15.81
CA SER A 486 2.32 -14.69 14.73
C SER A 486 1.85 -13.92 13.49
N PHE A 487 2.23 -12.65 13.37
CA PHE A 487 1.82 -11.76 12.30
C PHE A 487 2.71 -11.95 11.05
N ASN A 488 2.64 -11.01 10.11
CA ASN A 488 3.31 -11.07 8.82
C ASN A 488 4.39 -9.98 8.60
N ARG A 489 4.36 -8.87 9.33
CA ARG A 489 5.29 -7.74 9.15
C ARG A 489 5.93 -7.28 10.47
N ASN A 490 7.24 -7.07 10.43
CA ASN A 490 8.12 -6.74 11.56
C ASN A 490 9.03 -5.52 11.29
N PHE A 491 8.63 -4.61 10.39
CA PHE A 491 9.37 -3.37 10.14
C PHE A 491 9.48 -2.52 11.43
N LYS A 492 10.57 -1.77 11.58
CA LYS A 492 10.84 -0.98 12.80
C LYS A 492 9.69 -0.02 13.13
N GLY A 493 9.19 -0.05 14.37
CA GLY A 493 8.07 0.76 14.84
C GLY A 493 6.69 0.37 14.29
N ARG A 494 6.56 -0.76 13.57
CA ARG A 494 5.28 -1.20 12.98
C ARG A 494 4.19 -1.51 14.01
N ASN A 495 4.55 -2.13 15.13
CA ASN A 495 3.58 -2.76 16.03
C ASN A 495 3.15 -1.85 17.20
N ASP A 496 4.08 -1.05 17.73
CA ASP A 496 3.93 -0.26 18.95
C ASP A 496 4.44 1.20 18.81
N GLY A 497 4.78 1.62 17.59
CA GLY A 497 5.37 2.93 17.30
C GLY A 497 6.85 3.08 17.70
N ASN A 498 7.44 2.13 18.44
CA ASN A 498 8.81 2.24 18.93
C ASN A 498 9.81 1.70 17.90
N SER A 499 10.64 2.60 17.34
CA SER A 499 11.67 2.25 16.35
C SER A 499 12.80 1.35 16.86
N LYS A 500 12.90 1.14 18.19
CA LYS A 500 13.85 0.23 18.85
C LYS A 500 13.24 -1.14 19.22
N THR A 501 11.92 -1.33 19.07
CA THR A 501 11.30 -2.65 19.21
C THR A 501 11.74 -3.56 18.07
N MET A 502 12.18 -4.76 18.43
CA MET A 502 12.61 -5.83 17.53
C MET A 502 11.49 -6.88 17.46
N ASN A 503 10.83 -7.03 16.31
CA ASN A 503 9.74 -8.00 16.17
C ASN A 503 10.25 -9.26 15.43
N ILE A 504 10.08 -10.41 16.07
CA ILE A 504 10.36 -11.71 15.48
C ILE A 504 9.03 -12.37 15.08
N LEU A 505 8.90 -12.69 13.80
CA LEU A 505 7.75 -13.42 13.25
C LEU A 505 7.96 -14.92 13.45
N ALA A 506 6.94 -15.64 13.90
CA ALA A 506 6.97 -17.10 14.07
C ALA A 506 5.57 -17.71 13.86
N SER A 507 5.44 -19.03 14.00
CA SER A 507 4.14 -19.71 14.16
C SER A 507 3.54 -19.43 15.55
N PRO A 508 2.20 -19.38 15.69
CA PRO A 508 1.55 -18.99 16.94
C PRO A 508 1.86 -19.96 18.10
N GLU A 509 2.19 -21.21 17.81
CA GLU A 509 2.63 -22.21 18.78
C GLU A 509 4.00 -21.88 19.38
N ILE A 510 4.96 -21.46 18.56
CA ILE A 510 6.29 -21.04 19.02
C ILE A 510 6.19 -19.75 19.84
N VAL A 511 5.36 -18.79 19.41
CA VAL A 511 5.06 -17.57 20.19
C VAL A 511 4.45 -17.93 21.54
N THR A 512 3.48 -18.85 21.58
CA THR A 512 2.83 -19.31 22.82
C THR A 512 3.83 -20.02 23.75
N ALA A 513 4.65 -20.93 23.23
CA ALA A 513 5.63 -21.66 24.04
C ALA A 513 6.71 -20.74 24.61
N MET A 514 7.22 -19.78 23.82
CA MET A 514 8.17 -18.77 24.32
C MET A 514 7.53 -17.79 25.30
N ALA A 515 6.21 -17.55 25.25
CA ALA A 515 5.50 -16.73 26.25
C ALA A 515 5.56 -17.35 27.66
N PHE A 516 5.56 -18.68 27.78
CA PHE A 516 5.78 -19.38 29.06
C PHE A 516 7.22 -19.32 29.56
N ALA A 517 8.20 -19.23 28.66
CA ALA A 517 9.60 -19.08 29.03
C ALA A 517 9.95 -17.62 29.40
N GLY A 518 9.34 -16.64 28.71
CA GLY A 518 9.64 -15.21 28.85
C GLY A 518 11.00 -14.81 28.26
N ARG A 519 11.61 -15.67 27.42
CA ARG A 519 12.98 -15.53 26.94
C ARG A 519 13.18 -16.14 25.56
N THR A 520 14.04 -15.54 24.73
CA THR A 520 14.30 -15.91 23.33
C THR A 520 15.31 -17.05 23.15
N ASP A 521 16.04 -17.39 24.21
CA ASP A 521 17.03 -18.46 24.27
C ASP A 521 16.45 -19.80 24.80
N PHE A 522 15.14 -20.00 24.64
CA PHE A 522 14.43 -21.24 24.98
C PHE A 522 13.93 -21.95 23.71
N ASN A 523 14.35 -23.20 23.49
CA ASN A 523 13.82 -24.03 22.40
C ASN A 523 12.78 -25.04 22.95
N PRO A 524 11.46 -24.86 22.69
CA PRO A 524 10.42 -25.76 23.19
C PRO A 524 10.49 -27.20 22.67
N MET A 525 11.24 -27.48 21.59
CA MET A 525 11.44 -28.84 21.07
C MET A 525 12.47 -29.63 21.90
N THR A 526 13.46 -28.96 22.46
CA THR A 526 14.61 -29.59 23.13
C THR A 526 14.64 -29.37 24.64
N ASP A 527 14.35 -28.15 25.08
CA ASP A 527 14.68 -27.65 26.41
C ASP A 527 13.57 -27.93 27.43
N GLU A 528 13.90 -27.79 28.72
CA GLU A 528 12.98 -27.92 29.84
C GLU A 528 12.81 -26.57 30.57
N LEU A 529 11.62 -26.34 31.11
CA LEU A 529 11.32 -25.26 32.05
C LEU A 529 11.13 -25.84 33.45
N ILE A 530 11.37 -25.04 34.49
CA ILE A 530 11.05 -25.42 35.87
C ILE A 530 9.63 -24.98 36.20
N ALA A 531 8.76 -25.94 36.53
CA ALA A 531 7.39 -25.66 36.95
C ALA A 531 7.35 -25.12 38.40
N PRO A 532 6.26 -24.46 38.84
CA PRO A 532 6.10 -23.98 40.22
C PRO A 532 6.23 -25.05 41.32
N ASP A 533 6.10 -26.34 41.00
CA ASP A 533 6.35 -27.45 41.93
C ASP A 533 7.84 -27.88 41.99
N GLY A 534 8.73 -27.12 41.37
CA GLY A 534 10.18 -27.33 41.36
C GLY A 534 10.67 -28.42 40.41
N LYS A 535 9.79 -29.12 39.70
CA LYS A 535 10.15 -30.21 38.78
C LYS A 535 10.33 -29.70 37.35
N PRO A 536 11.15 -30.40 36.52
CA PRO A 536 11.23 -30.10 35.10
C PRO A 536 9.89 -30.33 34.39
N PHE A 537 9.68 -29.56 33.33
CA PHE A 537 8.56 -29.64 32.41
C PHE A 537 9.07 -29.40 30.99
N LYS A 538 8.71 -30.30 30.07
CA LYS A 538 9.01 -30.18 28.65
C LYS A 538 7.71 -30.22 27.84
N PHE A 539 7.54 -29.26 26.94
CA PHE A 539 6.40 -29.25 26.02
C PHE A 539 6.45 -30.49 25.11
N GLN A 540 5.28 -31.11 24.94
CA GLN A 540 5.03 -32.07 23.89
C GLN A 540 4.54 -31.33 22.64
N PRO A 541 4.76 -31.87 21.43
CA PRO A 541 4.32 -31.22 20.20
C PRO A 541 2.82 -30.87 20.25
N PRO A 542 2.44 -29.66 19.83
CA PRO A 542 1.06 -29.17 19.92
C PRO A 542 0.11 -30.04 19.11
N GLN A 543 -1.07 -30.31 19.68
CA GLN A 543 -2.16 -31.03 19.02
C GLN A 543 -3.36 -30.09 18.87
N GLY A 544 -4.19 -30.31 17.85
CA GLY A 544 -5.38 -29.50 17.63
C GLY A 544 -6.28 -30.11 16.55
N LYS A 545 -7.56 -29.74 16.56
CA LYS A 545 -8.47 -30.07 15.47
C LYS A 545 -8.44 -28.92 14.46
N GLN A 546 -8.27 -29.23 13.17
CA GLN A 546 -8.27 -28.22 12.10
C GLN A 546 -9.63 -27.49 11.97
N LEU A 547 -10.72 -28.22 12.24
CA LEU A 547 -12.09 -27.71 12.21
C LEU A 547 -12.82 -28.03 13.53
N PRO A 548 -13.77 -27.19 13.96
CA PRO A 548 -14.58 -27.44 15.16
C PRO A 548 -15.47 -28.68 14.94
N PRO A 549 -15.38 -29.72 15.79
CA PRO A 549 -16.16 -30.96 15.61
C PRO A 549 -17.69 -30.77 15.60
N SER A 550 -18.17 -29.76 16.33
CA SER A 550 -19.58 -29.38 16.42
C SER A 550 -20.00 -28.30 15.40
N GLY A 551 -19.15 -28.01 14.40
CA GLY A 551 -19.32 -26.88 13.49
C GLY A 551 -19.02 -25.52 14.13
N PHE A 552 -19.06 -24.44 13.35
CA PHE A 552 -18.83 -23.08 13.85
C PHE A 552 -20.07 -22.51 14.57
N THR A 553 -19.84 -21.72 15.61
CA THR A 553 -20.87 -20.92 16.30
C THR A 553 -20.94 -19.54 15.64
N PRO A 554 -22.11 -19.05 15.16
CA PRO A 554 -22.22 -17.79 14.44
C PRO A 554 -21.94 -16.53 15.28
N GLY A 555 -21.91 -16.64 16.61
CA GLY A 555 -21.64 -15.52 17.53
C GLY A 555 -22.74 -14.45 17.46
N ASN A 556 -22.34 -13.19 17.60
CA ASN A 556 -23.24 -12.05 17.39
C ASN A 556 -23.64 -11.90 15.91
N VAL A 557 -24.79 -12.47 15.54
CA VAL A 557 -25.38 -12.39 14.20
C VAL A 557 -25.72 -10.96 13.75
N GLY A 558 -25.73 -9.97 14.65
CA GLY A 558 -25.90 -8.56 14.29
C GLY A 558 -24.73 -7.99 13.45
N TYR A 559 -23.60 -8.69 13.38
CA TYR A 559 -22.49 -8.37 12.48
C TYR A 559 -22.66 -8.92 11.06
N LEU A 560 -23.60 -9.84 10.82
CA LEU A 560 -23.80 -10.43 9.50
C LEU A 560 -24.60 -9.47 8.61
N PRO A 561 -24.04 -8.97 7.48
CA PRO A 561 -24.81 -8.17 6.54
C PRO A 561 -25.88 -9.01 5.84
N ASN A 562 -26.92 -8.35 5.36
CA ASN A 562 -27.82 -8.95 4.37
C ASN A 562 -27.01 -9.31 3.12
N ALA A 563 -27.17 -10.55 2.63
CA ALA A 563 -26.52 -11.01 1.40
C ALA A 563 -27.00 -10.20 0.18
N MET A 564 -26.08 -9.60 -0.58
CA MET A 564 -26.38 -8.72 -1.73
C MET A 564 -27.46 -7.67 -1.40
N PRO A 565 -27.20 -6.70 -0.51
CA PRO A 565 -28.20 -5.73 -0.10
C PRO A 565 -28.58 -4.84 -1.30
N GLU A 566 -29.88 -4.63 -1.49
CA GLU A 566 -30.34 -3.68 -2.52
C GLU A 566 -29.94 -2.24 -2.12
N PRO A 567 -29.50 -1.42 -3.09
CA PRO A 567 -29.16 -0.03 -2.88
C PRO A 567 -30.39 0.75 -2.42
N ASN A 568 -30.17 1.76 -1.59
CA ASN A 568 -31.18 2.74 -1.26
C ASN A 568 -30.66 4.14 -1.66
N PRO A 569 -30.90 4.59 -2.91
CA PRO A 569 -30.38 5.86 -3.42
C PRO A 569 -30.85 7.09 -2.64
N SER A 570 -31.99 7.01 -1.95
CA SER A 570 -32.49 8.08 -1.05
C SER A 570 -31.73 8.18 0.29
N THR A 571 -30.83 7.23 0.59
CA THR A 571 -29.94 7.33 1.76
C THR A 571 -28.97 8.50 1.55
N GLU A 572 -28.98 9.43 2.50
CA GLU A 572 -27.95 10.46 2.63
C GLU A 572 -26.66 9.83 3.15
N VAL A 573 -25.52 10.18 2.54
CA VAL A 573 -24.21 9.73 3.02
C VAL A 573 -23.76 10.69 4.11
N VAL A 574 -23.49 10.17 5.30
CA VAL A 574 -23.14 10.98 6.47
C VAL A 574 -21.69 11.45 6.35
N ILE A 575 -21.51 12.74 6.08
CA ILE A 575 -20.23 13.45 6.19
C ILE A 575 -20.52 14.80 6.87
N ASP A 576 -19.84 15.10 7.97
CA ASP A 576 -19.93 16.41 8.60
C ASP A 576 -19.20 17.46 7.72
N PRO A 577 -19.86 18.56 7.28
CA PRO A 577 -19.19 19.63 6.54
C PRO A 577 -18.04 20.32 7.30
N GLN A 578 -17.96 20.16 8.62
CA GLN A 578 -16.86 20.63 9.47
C GLN A 578 -15.84 19.53 9.81
N SER A 579 -15.96 18.34 9.21
CA SER A 579 -15.02 17.24 9.43
C SER A 579 -13.59 17.62 9.09
N SER A 580 -12.65 17.07 9.87
CA SER A 580 -11.22 17.06 9.52
C SER A 580 -10.73 15.72 8.98
N ARG A 581 -11.60 14.69 8.94
CA ARG A 581 -11.31 13.28 8.58
C ARG A 581 -11.84 12.88 7.21
N LEU A 582 -13.02 13.40 6.84
CA LEU A 582 -13.77 13.10 5.62
C LEU A 582 -14.11 14.40 4.89
N GLU A 583 -14.24 14.33 3.57
CA GLU A 583 -14.61 15.48 2.73
C GLU A 583 -15.40 15.01 1.50
N HIS A 584 -16.49 15.69 1.17
CA HIS A 584 -17.18 15.46 -0.09
C HIS A 584 -16.27 15.83 -1.27
N LEU A 585 -15.93 14.84 -2.09
CA LEU A 585 -15.22 15.09 -3.34
C LEU A 585 -16.16 15.72 -4.38
N GLN A 586 -15.69 16.78 -5.02
CA GLN A 586 -16.26 17.28 -6.26
C GLN A 586 -15.57 16.59 -7.45
N PRO A 587 -16.29 16.25 -8.53
CA PRO A 587 -15.66 15.85 -9.78
C PRO A 587 -14.73 16.97 -10.26
N PHE A 588 -13.53 16.62 -10.73
CA PHE A 588 -12.64 17.60 -11.35
C PHE A 588 -13.24 18.09 -12.68
N GLY A 589 -13.17 19.40 -12.99
CA GLY A 589 -13.50 19.88 -14.34
C GLY A 589 -12.52 19.34 -15.39
N SER A 590 -12.89 19.37 -16.67
CA SER A 590 -11.94 19.06 -17.74
C SER A 590 -11.33 20.36 -18.31
N PRO A 591 -10.00 20.45 -18.49
CA PRO A 591 -9.40 21.58 -19.21
C PRO A 591 -9.77 21.60 -20.70
N PHE A 592 -10.51 20.58 -21.18
CA PHE A 592 -10.92 20.39 -22.57
C PHE A 592 -12.44 20.51 -22.80
N GLU A 593 -13.21 21.10 -21.89
CA GLU A 593 -14.67 21.27 -22.05
C GLU A 593 -14.99 22.10 -23.31
N ASP A 594 -14.33 23.24 -23.50
CA ASP A 594 -14.42 24.04 -24.73
C ASP A 594 -13.94 23.28 -25.98
N GLY A 595 -13.04 22.30 -25.80
CA GLY A 595 -12.54 21.44 -26.87
C GLY A 595 -13.61 20.55 -27.49
N LYS A 596 -14.63 20.16 -26.70
CA LYS A 596 -15.81 19.43 -27.21
C LYS A 596 -16.63 20.27 -28.21
N LEU A 597 -16.55 21.61 -28.14
CA LEU A 597 -17.27 22.54 -29.01
C LEU A 597 -16.39 23.11 -30.14
N THR A 598 -15.13 23.42 -29.84
CA THR A 598 -14.20 24.09 -30.76
C THR A 598 -13.31 23.14 -31.56
N GLY A 599 -13.18 21.88 -31.11
CA GLY A 599 -12.24 20.90 -31.68
C GLY A 599 -10.79 21.08 -31.22
N ASN A 600 -10.48 22.08 -30.38
CA ASN A 600 -9.14 22.32 -29.82
C ASN A 600 -8.94 21.54 -28.51
N TYR A 601 -7.90 20.71 -28.42
CA TYR A 601 -7.58 19.95 -27.20
C TYR A 601 -6.12 20.18 -26.74
N GLU A 602 -5.56 21.38 -26.98
CA GLU A 602 -4.36 21.81 -26.27
C GLU A 602 -4.65 22.07 -24.78
N LEU A 603 -3.64 21.91 -23.93
CA LEU A 603 -3.73 22.37 -22.54
C LEU A 603 -3.65 23.90 -22.48
N PRO A 604 -4.37 24.55 -21.55
CA PRO A 604 -4.20 25.98 -21.29
C PRO A 604 -2.74 26.30 -20.89
N PRO A 605 -2.23 27.53 -21.12
CA PRO A 605 -0.87 27.92 -20.76
C PRO A 605 -0.56 27.67 -19.29
N MET A 606 0.42 26.79 -19.04
CA MET A 606 0.84 26.37 -17.71
C MET A 606 2.07 27.15 -17.22
N ARG A 607 2.27 27.19 -15.90
CA ARG A 607 3.59 27.49 -15.31
C ARG A 607 4.29 26.20 -14.89
N CYS A 608 5.61 26.11 -15.04
CA CYS A 608 6.39 25.05 -14.43
C CYS A 608 6.44 25.29 -12.90
N LEU A 609 5.83 24.40 -12.11
CA LEU A 609 5.86 24.49 -10.64
C LEU A 609 7.30 24.33 -10.12
N MET A 610 7.98 23.31 -10.61
CA MET A 610 9.37 22.99 -10.28
C MET A 610 9.93 21.91 -11.20
N ARG A 611 11.26 21.79 -11.19
CA ARG A 611 11.98 20.62 -11.67
C ARG A 611 12.41 19.73 -10.51
N ILE A 612 11.96 18.48 -10.47
CA ILE A 612 12.29 17.48 -9.44
C ILE A 612 13.55 16.72 -9.84
N LYS A 613 14.55 16.73 -8.95
CA LYS A 613 15.85 16.05 -9.13
C LYS A 613 15.88 14.70 -8.42
N GLY A 614 16.35 13.68 -9.12
CA GLY A 614 16.55 12.34 -8.59
C GLY A 614 15.25 11.63 -8.22
N LYS A 615 15.37 10.65 -7.32
CA LYS A 615 14.28 9.74 -6.95
C LYS A 615 13.12 10.47 -6.26
N CYS A 616 11.96 10.45 -6.89
CA CYS A 616 10.70 10.94 -6.33
C CYS A 616 9.70 9.78 -6.19
N THR A 617 9.52 9.28 -4.97
CA THR A 617 8.60 8.17 -4.67
C THR A 617 7.16 8.65 -4.41
N THR A 618 6.18 7.75 -4.34
CA THR A 618 4.83 8.09 -3.86
C THR A 618 4.80 8.61 -2.42
N ASP A 619 5.79 8.28 -1.58
CA ASP A 619 5.99 8.91 -0.27
C ASP A 619 6.58 10.33 -0.36
N ALA A 620 7.36 10.63 -1.40
CA ALA A 620 7.84 11.98 -1.67
C ALA A 620 6.75 12.89 -2.22
N ILE A 621 5.78 12.33 -2.96
CA ILE A 621 4.61 13.04 -3.51
C ILE A 621 3.51 13.17 -2.45
N SER A 622 3.17 12.09 -1.75
CA SER A 622 2.08 12.02 -0.77
C SER A 622 2.52 11.23 0.46
N ALA A 623 3.13 11.90 1.43
CA ALA A 623 3.67 11.27 2.64
C ALA A 623 2.61 10.48 3.45
N ALA A 624 3.05 9.41 4.12
CA ALA A 624 2.22 8.63 5.05
C ALA A 624 2.38 9.11 6.51
N GLY A 625 2.48 8.19 7.48
CA GLY A 625 2.62 8.52 8.91
C GLY A 625 1.44 9.37 9.41
N PRO A 626 1.67 10.57 9.97
CA PRO A 626 0.60 11.40 10.55
C PRO A 626 -0.47 11.83 9.54
N TRP A 627 -0.16 11.82 8.24
CA TRP A 627 -1.09 12.17 7.17
C TRP A 627 -2.16 11.09 6.92
N LEU A 628 -1.97 9.86 7.38
CA LEU A 628 -2.93 8.76 7.17
C LEU A 628 -4.31 9.03 7.77
N ARG A 629 -4.40 9.87 8.82
CA ARG A 629 -5.68 10.29 9.42
C ARG A 629 -6.56 11.11 8.46
N PHE A 630 -5.96 11.73 7.45
CA PHE A 630 -6.59 12.59 6.45
C PHE A 630 -6.91 11.85 5.14
N LYS A 631 -6.79 10.52 5.09
CA LYS A 631 -7.01 9.73 3.87
C LYS A 631 -8.38 9.97 3.19
N GLY A 632 -9.42 10.28 3.97
CA GLY A 632 -10.75 10.62 3.48
C GLY A 632 -11.00 12.12 3.22
N HIS A 633 -10.01 12.99 3.44
CA HIS A 633 -10.15 14.44 3.30
C HIS A 633 -9.06 14.97 2.36
N LEU A 634 -9.41 15.15 1.09
CA LEU A 634 -8.48 15.47 0.01
C LEU A 634 -7.77 16.82 0.22
N THR A 635 -8.47 17.86 0.66
CA THR A 635 -7.89 19.15 1.00
C THR A 635 -6.84 19.03 2.10
N ASN A 636 -7.17 18.39 3.24
CA ASN A 636 -6.23 18.25 4.35
C ASN A 636 -5.01 17.38 4.01
N ILE A 637 -5.17 16.29 3.26
CA ILE A 637 -4.02 15.48 2.84
C ILE A 637 -3.20 16.17 1.74
N SER A 638 -3.80 17.04 0.92
CA SER A 638 -3.08 17.80 -0.12
C SER A 638 -2.07 18.80 0.43
N GLU A 639 -2.20 19.24 1.69
CA GLU A 639 -1.15 20.04 2.36
C GLU A 639 0.21 19.29 2.49
N ASN A 640 0.30 18.02 2.07
CA ASN A 640 1.56 17.26 1.94
C ASN A 640 2.06 17.05 0.50
N THR A 641 1.45 17.69 -0.50
CA THR A 641 1.80 17.53 -1.92
C THR A 641 3.28 17.83 -2.17
N LEU A 642 4.02 16.82 -2.65
CA LEU A 642 5.44 16.88 -3.02
C LEU A 642 6.40 17.25 -1.87
N ILE A 643 6.00 17.19 -0.59
CA ILE A 643 6.88 17.63 0.53
C ILE A 643 8.15 16.79 0.73
N GLY A 644 8.28 15.62 0.09
CA GLY A 644 9.53 14.85 0.07
C GLY A 644 10.32 15.00 -1.24
N ALA A 645 9.84 15.77 -2.21
CA ALA A 645 10.52 15.96 -3.48
C ALA A 645 11.71 16.94 -3.33
N THR A 646 12.81 16.62 -4.02
CA THR A 646 14.00 17.49 -4.08
C THR A 646 13.91 18.41 -5.29
N ASN A 647 13.99 19.72 -5.08
CA ASN A 647 14.05 20.69 -6.16
C ASN A 647 15.45 20.69 -6.82
N GLY A 648 15.50 20.57 -8.14
CA GLY A 648 16.72 20.51 -8.94
C GLY A 648 17.43 21.84 -9.18
N GLU A 649 16.89 22.97 -8.70
CA GLU A 649 17.53 24.28 -8.83
C GLU A 649 18.32 24.70 -7.59
N ASN A 650 17.78 24.43 -6.39
CA ASN A 650 18.40 24.77 -5.10
C ASN A 650 18.86 23.53 -4.29
N GLU A 651 18.59 22.32 -4.78
CA GLU A 651 18.88 21.02 -4.14
C GLU A 651 18.23 20.82 -2.76
N LYS A 652 17.15 21.55 -2.47
CA LYS A 652 16.40 21.47 -1.20
C LYS A 652 15.15 20.61 -1.34
N VAL A 653 14.76 19.96 -0.24
CA VAL A 653 13.50 19.21 -0.13
C VAL A 653 12.39 20.16 0.33
N ASN A 654 11.23 20.12 -0.30
CA ASN A 654 10.07 20.97 -0.01
C ASN A 654 10.34 22.50 -0.11
N VAL A 655 11.18 22.94 -1.05
CA VAL A 655 11.48 24.37 -1.23
C VAL A 655 11.51 24.76 -2.71
N VAL A 656 10.69 25.74 -3.08
CA VAL A 656 10.55 26.30 -4.44
C VAL A 656 10.60 27.82 -4.41
N ARG A 657 10.97 28.45 -5.53
CA ARG A 657 10.93 29.91 -5.69
C ARG A 657 9.47 30.35 -5.80
N ASP A 658 9.08 31.37 -5.03
CA ASP A 658 7.83 32.08 -5.28
C ASP A 658 8.01 32.99 -6.52
N PHE A 659 7.38 32.58 -7.62
CA PHE A 659 7.33 33.33 -8.88
C PHE A 659 5.94 33.96 -9.14
N VAL A 660 5.07 33.97 -8.14
CA VAL A 660 3.74 34.58 -8.19
C VAL A 660 3.80 35.98 -7.56
N ASP A 661 4.30 36.08 -6.32
CA ASP A 661 4.30 37.35 -5.57
C ASP A 661 5.65 38.07 -5.57
N GLY A 662 6.69 37.46 -6.17
CA GLY A 662 7.90 38.17 -6.56
C GLY A 662 8.91 38.45 -5.44
N GLU A 663 9.33 37.42 -4.68
CA GLU A 663 10.69 37.16 -4.14
C GLU A 663 10.62 36.29 -2.86
N GLY A 664 10.99 35.01 -2.94
CA GLY A 664 11.12 34.16 -1.76
C GLY A 664 11.33 32.67 -2.04
N GLU A 665 11.73 31.92 -1.01
CA GLU A 665 11.68 30.46 -0.96
C GLU A 665 10.48 30.02 -0.10
N ILE A 666 9.55 29.27 -0.68
CA ILE A 666 8.33 28.76 -0.01
C ILE A 666 8.19 27.25 -0.19
N SER A 667 7.23 26.64 0.53
CA SER A 667 6.96 25.20 0.42
C SER A 667 6.23 24.85 -0.88
N ILE A 668 6.38 23.61 -1.35
CA ILE A 668 5.75 23.16 -2.61
C ILE A 668 4.21 23.21 -2.54
N PRO A 669 3.55 22.71 -1.46
CA PRO A 669 2.11 22.90 -1.28
C PRO A 669 1.68 24.37 -1.27
N THR A 670 2.48 25.26 -0.65
CA THR A 670 2.16 26.70 -0.60
C THR A 670 2.11 27.31 -2.00
N LEU A 671 3.10 27.03 -2.85
CA LEU A 671 3.11 27.54 -4.23
C LEU A 671 1.97 26.93 -5.06
N ALA A 672 1.74 25.62 -4.96
CA ALA A 672 0.65 24.94 -5.65
C ALA A 672 -0.74 25.51 -5.25
N LYS A 673 -0.90 25.89 -3.98
CA LYS A 673 -2.11 26.55 -3.45
C LYS A 673 -2.29 27.98 -3.99
N LYS A 674 -1.22 28.77 -4.10
CA LYS A 674 -1.26 30.10 -4.75
C LYS A 674 -1.64 29.99 -6.23
N LEU A 675 -1.04 29.05 -6.96
CA LEU A 675 -1.37 28.81 -8.38
C LEU A 675 -2.84 28.39 -8.56
N LYS A 676 -3.36 27.50 -7.70
CA LYS A 676 -4.79 27.15 -7.67
C LYS A 676 -5.69 28.36 -7.39
N ALA A 677 -5.32 29.22 -6.43
CA ALA A 677 -6.11 30.40 -6.07
C ALA A 677 -6.20 31.43 -7.22
N ASN A 678 -5.16 31.51 -8.05
CA ASN A 678 -5.11 32.37 -9.24
C ASN A 678 -5.66 31.69 -10.50
N ASP A 679 -6.28 30.51 -10.39
CA ASP A 679 -6.70 29.64 -11.48
C ASP A 679 -5.63 29.44 -12.56
N GLN A 680 -4.36 29.30 -12.14
CA GLN A 680 -3.20 29.12 -13.00
C GLN A 680 -2.87 27.62 -13.11
N PRO A 681 -3.10 26.99 -14.28
CA PRO A 681 -2.62 25.64 -14.58
C PRO A 681 -1.10 25.52 -14.38
N TRP A 682 -0.63 24.36 -13.94
CA TRP A 682 0.80 24.10 -13.85
C TRP A 682 1.21 22.70 -14.28
N MET A 683 2.51 22.56 -14.50
CA MET A 683 3.18 21.32 -14.84
C MET A 683 4.41 21.09 -13.96
N VAL A 684 4.87 19.84 -13.87
CA VAL A 684 6.11 19.48 -13.18
C VAL A 684 7.04 18.76 -14.14
N VAL A 685 8.33 19.11 -14.06
CA VAL A 685 9.40 18.37 -14.72
C VAL A 685 10.01 17.39 -13.73
N ALA A 686 10.18 16.12 -14.13
CA ALA A 686 10.72 15.08 -13.27
C ALA A 686 11.87 14.30 -13.91
N ASP A 687 12.73 13.77 -13.04
CA ASP A 687 13.85 12.90 -13.39
C ASP A 687 13.36 11.47 -13.77
N HIS A 688 14.23 10.46 -13.70
CA HIS A 688 13.82 9.06 -13.89
C HIS A 688 12.90 8.52 -12.79
N ASN A 689 11.96 7.65 -13.20
CA ASN A 689 11.08 6.83 -12.36
C ASN A 689 10.20 7.62 -11.38
N TYR A 690 9.62 8.74 -11.84
CA TYR A 690 8.71 9.55 -11.04
C TYR A 690 7.51 8.74 -10.51
N GLY A 691 7.24 8.83 -9.21
CA GLY A 691 6.14 8.12 -8.56
C GLY A 691 6.43 6.65 -8.22
N GLU A 692 7.70 6.27 -8.07
CA GLU A 692 8.07 4.91 -7.62
C GLU A 692 7.46 4.59 -6.23
N GLY A 693 6.96 3.36 -6.04
CA GLY A 693 6.61 2.85 -4.71
C GLY A 693 5.16 2.38 -4.60
N SER A 694 4.55 2.66 -3.44
CA SER A 694 3.21 2.18 -3.11
C SER A 694 2.11 2.74 -4.02
N ALA A 695 1.07 1.94 -4.28
CA ALA A 695 -0.11 2.31 -5.06
C ALA A 695 -1.03 3.30 -4.31
N ARG A 696 -0.56 4.54 -4.12
CA ARG A 696 -1.33 5.64 -3.54
C ARG A 696 -1.91 6.51 -4.63
N GLU A 697 -3.23 6.45 -4.77
CA GLU A 697 -4.03 7.35 -5.62
C GLU A 697 -3.89 8.82 -5.20
N HIS A 698 -3.68 9.10 -3.91
CA HIS A 698 -3.47 10.44 -3.38
C HIS A 698 -2.32 11.18 -4.09
N ALA A 699 -1.27 10.46 -4.49
CA ALA A 699 -0.15 11.05 -5.25
C ALA A 699 -0.55 11.59 -6.64
N ALA A 700 -1.70 11.18 -7.19
CA ALA A 700 -2.28 11.76 -8.41
C ALA A 700 -3.42 12.74 -8.08
N LEU A 701 -4.30 12.40 -7.12
CA LEU A 701 -5.41 13.26 -6.69
C LEU A 701 -4.93 14.64 -6.21
N GLN A 702 -3.82 14.69 -5.48
CA GLN A 702 -3.21 15.93 -4.97
C GLN A 702 -2.70 16.87 -6.07
N ILE A 703 -2.01 16.30 -7.06
CA ILE A 703 -1.53 17.01 -8.25
C ILE A 703 -2.72 17.63 -8.97
N ARG A 704 -3.77 16.83 -9.24
CA ARG A 704 -4.98 17.30 -9.91
C ARG A 704 -5.77 18.31 -9.07
N PHE A 705 -5.86 18.10 -7.74
CA PHE A 705 -6.53 18.99 -6.80
C PHE A 705 -5.95 20.40 -6.79
N TYR A 706 -4.63 20.56 -6.95
CA TYR A 706 -3.98 21.86 -7.07
C TYR A 706 -3.90 22.42 -8.50
N ASN A 707 -4.64 21.85 -9.46
CA ASN A 707 -4.65 22.28 -10.87
C ASN A 707 -3.33 21.99 -11.62
N GLY A 708 -2.63 20.92 -11.24
CA GLY A 708 -1.55 20.34 -12.03
C GLY A 708 -2.11 19.48 -13.18
N HIS A 709 -1.72 19.79 -14.41
CA HIS A 709 -2.28 19.18 -15.64
C HIS A 709 -1.27 18.36 -16.46
N LEU A 710 0.03 18.55 -16.25
CA LEU A 710 1.08 17.84 -17.00
C LEU A 710 2.23 17.40 -16.09
N ILE A 711 2.63 16.13 -16.19
CA ILE A 711 3.92 15.63 -15.73
C ILE A 711 4.79 15.33 -16.96
N LEU A 712 5.94 16.01 -17.07
CA LEU A 712 6.95 15.78 -18.10
C LEU A 712 8.20 15.17 -17.47
N ALA A 713 8.48 13.90 -17.75
CA ALA A 713 9.54 13.16 -17.05
C ALA A 713 10.58 12.55 -18.00
N ARG A 714 11.73 12.13 -17.46
CA ARG A 714 12.60 11.18 -18.19
C ARG A 714 11.97 9.78 -18.22
N SER A 715 11.37 9.36 -17.11
CA SER A 715 10.47 8.19 -17.04
C SER A 715 9.53 8.27 -15.85
N ILE A 716 8.36 7.65 -15.95
CA ILE A 716 7.33 7.62 -14.89
C ILE A 716 7.13 6.16 -14.45
N ALA A 717 6.93 5.95 -13.15
CA ALA A 717 6.58 4.65 -12.61
C ALA A 717 5.15 4.27 -13.02
N ARG A 718 5.02 3.13 -13.70
CA ARG A 718 3.78 2.52 -14.24
C ARG A 718 2.48 2.84 -13.48
N ILE A 719 2.42 2.55 -12.17
CA ILE A 719 1.20 2.74 -11.36
C ILE A 719 0.89 4.23 -11.14
N ALA A 720 1.93 5.06 -10.92
CA ALA A 720 1.75 6.51 -10.84
C ALA A 720 1.29 7.09 -12.18
N GLU A 721 1.82 6.58 -13.31
CA GLU A 721 1.40 6.99 -14.65
C GLU A 721 -0.08 6.69 -14.90
N THR A 722 -0.54 5.46 -14.61
CA THR A 722 -1.97 5.10 -14.70
C THR A 722 -2.83 5.96 -13.78
N ASN A 723 -2.42 6.18 -12.52
CA ASN A 723 -3.17 7.00 -11.57
C ASN A 723 -3.28 8.46 -12.02
N LEU A 724 -2.20 9.06 -12.53
CA LEU A 724 -2.20 10.43 -13.08
C LEU A 724 -3.21 10.56 -14.23
N ARG A 725 -3.17 9.63 -15.20
CA ARG A 725 -4.09 9.62 -16.34
C ARG A 725 -5.54 9.36 -15.93
N LYS A 726 -5.79 8.48 -14.93
CA LYS A 726 -7.12 8.29 -14.33
C LYS A 726 -7.68 9.59 -13.73
N GLN A 727 -6.82 10.46 -13.19
CA GLN A 727 -7.20 11.80 -12.70
C GLN A 727 -7.11 12.91 -13.76
N GLY A 728 -7.03 12.56 -15.05
CA GLY A 728 -7.01 13.51 -16.17
C GLY A 728 -5.70 14.28 -16.37
N VAL A 729 -4.63 13.91 -15.66
CA VAL A 729 -3.31 14.55 -15.82
C VAL A 729 -2.59 13.95 -17.03
N VAL A 730 -2.12 14.81 -17.94
CA VAL A 730 -1.32 14.41 -19.10
C VAL A 730 0.07 13.96 -18.64
N THR A 731 0.58 12.90 -19.24
CA THR A 731 1.90 12.36 -18.94
C THR A 731 2.72 12.29 -20.22
N LEU A 732 3.81 13.06 -20.28
CA LEU A 732 4.74 13.08 -21.42
C LEU A 732 6.15 12.69 -20.95
N LEU A 733 6.92 12.13 -21.88
CA LEU A 733 8.33 11.79 -21.68
C LEU A 733 9.20 12.61 -22.61
N PHE A 734 10.38 13.04 -22.17
CA PHE A 734 11.34 13.71 -23.05
C PHE A 734 11.76 12.81 -24.22
N GLU A 735 11.73 13.31 -25.47
CA GLU A 735 12.31 12.54 -26.58
C GLU A 735 13.84 12.46 -26.44
N ASN A 736 14.47 13.56 -26.00
CA ASN A 736 15.87 13.67 -25.64
C ASN A 736 15.98 14.06 -24.15
N GLU A 737 16.50 13.19 -23.31
CA GLU A 737 16.54 13.44 -21.87
C GLU A 737 17.38 14.65 -21.45
N ALA A 738 18.30 15.14 -22.29
CA ALA A 738 19.07 16.35 -21.97
C ALA A 738 18.18 17.61 -21.89
N ASP A 739 16.99 17.58 -22.48
CA ASP A 739 16.04 18.71 -22.43
C ASP A 739 15.39 18.89 -21.04
N TYR A 740 15.49 17.89 -20.15
CA TYR A 740 15.19 18.02 -18.71
C TYR A 740 15.94 19.20 -18.06
N ASP A 741 17.16 19.51 -18.53
CA ASP A 741 17.96 20.59 -17.96
C ASP A 741 17.60 22.00 -18.48
N ARG A 742 16.64 22.10 -19.42
CA ARG A 742 16.28 23.36 -20.08
C ARG A 742 15.05 24.05 -19.46
N ILE A 743 14.26 23.35 -18.66
CA ILE A 743 13.04 23.88 -18.03
C ILE A 743 13.31 24.18 -16.56
N SER A 744 12.79 25.30 -16.08
CA SER A 744 12.96 25.82 -14.72
C SER A 744 11.63 26.23 -14.10
N GLY A 745 11.57 26.27 -12.77
CA GLY A 745 10.41 26.76 -12.03
C GLY A 745 10.08 28.20 -12.41
N GLY A 746 8.82 28.44 -12.75
CA GLY A 746 8.32 29.73 -13.21
C GLY A 746 8.32 29.95 -14.72
N ASP A 747 8.92 29.06 -15.53
CA ASP A 747 8.78 29.10 -17.00
C ASP A 747 7.30 28.95 -17.41
N GLN A 748 6.87 29.58 -18.51
CA GLN A 748 5.59 29.29 -19.15
C GLN A 748 5.75 28.07 -20.08
N VAL A 749 4.73 27.20 -20.08
CA VAL A 749 4.73 25.93 -20.79
C VAL A 749 3.40 25.74 -21.51
N GLU A 750 3.44 25.48 -22.81
CA GLU A 750 2.28 25.24 -23.67
C GLU A 750 2.46 23.91 -24.42
N THR A 751 1.39 23.17 -24.67
CA THR A 751 1.43 22.01 -25.57
C THR A 751 1.23 22.45 -27.01
N LEU A 752 1.79 21.68 -27.95
CA LEU A 752 1.49 21.78 -29.37
C LEU A 752 1.19 20.38 -29.91
N ASN A 753 0.22 20.29 -30.82
CA ASN A 753 -0.27 19.05 -31.42
C ASN A 753 -0.95 18.08 -30.42
N LEU A 754 -1.20 18.47 -29.17
CA LEU A 754 -2.00 17.63 -28.27
C LEU A 754 -3.42 17.46 -28.82
N THR A 755 -3.93 18.45 -29.57
CA THR A 755 -5.21 18.40 -30.29
C THR A 755 -5.32 17.21 -31.24
N ASP A 756 -4.27 16.93 -32.02
CA ASP A 756 -4.30 15.84 -33.00
C ASP A 756 -4.28 14.44 -32.37
N LEU A 757 -3.72 14.34 -31.15
CA LEU A 757 -3.76 13.14 -30.32
C LEU A 757 -5.08 13.00 -29.55
N LEU A 758 -5.58 14.07 -28.91
CA LEU A 758 -6.73 14.01 -27.99
C LEU A 758 -8.09 14.07 -28.67
N LYS A 759 -8.22 14.58 -29.90
CA LYS A 759 -9.50 14.58 -30.62
C LYS A 759 -10.09 13.16 -30.74
N PRO A 760 -11.43 13.00 -30.89
CA PRO A 760 -12.02 11.69 -31.16
C PRO A 760 -11.39 11.03 -32.39
N ASN A 761 -10.93 9.77 -32.26
CA ASN A 761 -10.11 9.07 -33.26
C ASN A 761 -8.79 9.77 -33.62
N GLY A 762 -8.17 10.46 -32.66
CA GLY A 762 -6.85 11.07 -32.79
C GLY A 762 -5.74 10.06 -33.10
N ASP A 763 -4.65 10.54 -33.69
CA ASP A 763 -3.56 9.69 -34.17
C ASP A 763 -2.56 9.40 -33.04
N LEU A 764 -2.48 8.13 -32.63
CA LEU A 764 -1.56 7.66 -31.59
C LEU A 764 -0.07 7.80 -31.95
N SER A 765 0.26 8.12 -33.20
CA SER A 765 1.62 8.44 -33.64
C SER A 765 1.97 9.93 -33.58
N THR A 766 1.00 10.80 -33.24
CA THR A 766 1.20 12.25 -33.12
C THR A 766 2.30 12.59 -32.11
N LYS A 767 3.32 13.32 -32.58
CA LYS A 767 4.33 13.91 -31.70
C LYS A 767 3.81 15.21 -31.08
N VAL A 768 3.39 15.10 -29.82
CA VAL A 768 3.12 16.27 -28.97
C VAL A 768 4.45 16.96 -28.66
N MET A 769 4.48 18.27 -28.85
CA MET A 769 5.63 19.12 -28.50
C MET A 769 5.29 19.94 -27.26
N VAL A 770 6.32 20.35 -26.52
CA VAL A 770 6.19 21.27 -25.38
C VAL A 770 6.94 22.55 -25.71
N ARG A 771 6.20 23.65 -25.87
CA ARG A 771 6.75 25.00 -26.02
C ARG A 771 7.06 25.56 -24.65
N VAL A 772 8.29 26.05 -24.48
CA VAL A 772 8.79 26.65 -23.24
C VAL A 772 9.13 28.10 -23.53
N THR A 773 8.54 29.02 -22.77
CA THR A 773 8.83 30.46 -22.81
C THR A 773 9.43 30.88 -21.48
N LYS A 774 10.66 31.40 -21.52
CA LYS A 774 11.36 31.99 -20.38
C LYS A 774 11.20 33.50 -20.39
N PHE A 775 11.17 34.08 -19.21
CA PHE A 775 11.07 35.53 -19.01
C PHE A 775 12.34 36.10 -18.38
N ASN A 776 12.59 37.38 -18.61
CA ASN A 776 13.51 38.19 -17.82
C ASN A 776 12.81 38.67 -16.52
N ASP A 777 13.56 39.25 -15.59
CA ASP A 777 13.01 39.74 -14.31
C ASP A 777 12.01 40.91 -14.48
N ASP A 778 11.99 41.58 -15.64
CA ASP A 778 11.01 42.61 -16.01
C ASP A 778 9.74 42.05 -16.69
N GLY A 779 9.62 40.72 -16.79
CA GLY A 779 8.50 40.04 -17.45
C GLY A 779 8.58 39.99 -18.98
N SER A 780 9.62 40.57 -19.60
CA SER A 780 9.83 40.45 -21.06
C SER A 780 10.25 39.03 -21.46
N VAL A 781 9.85 38.58 -22.65
CA VAL A 781 10.25 37.26 -23.17
C VAL A 781 11.76 37.24 -23.44
N LYS A 782 12.46 36.29 -22.81
CA LYS A 782 13.89 36.07 -22.94
C LYS A 782 14.22 35.11 -24.08
N GLU A 783 13.55 33.96 -24.08
CA GLU A 783 13.68 32.93 -25.11
C GLU A 783 12.41 32.07 -25.15
N THR A 784 12.05 31.60 -26.34
CA THR A 784 11.01 30.60 -26.56
C THR A 784 11.58 29.48 -27.41
N PHE A 785 11.35 28.23 -27.03
CA PHE A 785 11.79 27.05 -27.78
C PHE A 785 10.84 25.87 -27.61
N ASP A 786 10.80 25.00 -28.62
CA ASP A 786 9.94 23.82 -28.63
C ASP A 786 10.77 22.55 -28.36
N LEU A 787 10.22 21.66 -27.53
CA LEU A 787 10.83 20.40 -27.12
C LEU A 787 10.01 19.20 -27.60
N PRO A 788 10.61 18.20 -28.27
CA PRO A 788 9.90 16.99 -28.66
C PRO A 788 9.67 16.05 -27.49
N THR A 789 8.49 15.41 -27.46
CA THR A 789 8.11 14.44 -26.41
C THR A 789 7.61 13.12 -26.98
N LYS A 790 7.46 12.14 -26.10
CA LYS A 790 6.93 10.79 -26.34
C LYS A 790 5.80 10.50 -25.35
N HIS A 791 4.86 9.63 -25.70
CA HIS A 791 3.84 9.13 -24.79
C HIS A 791 3.62 7.62 -24.94
N SER A 792 2.99 7.00 -23.94
CA SER A 792 2.50 5.62 -23.94
C SER A 792 0.98 5.55 -23.69
N MET A 793 0.26 6.62 -24.01
CA MET A 793 -1.20 6.69 -23.90
C MET A 793 -1.90 5.78 -24.92
N SER A 794 -2.98 5.13 -24.49
CA SER A 794 -3.88 4.32 -25.32
C SER A 794 -5.21 5.08 -25.53
N PRO A 795 -6.11 4.66 -26.44
CA PRO A 795 -7.39 5.33 -26.66
C PRO A 795 -8.21 5.54 -25.37
N ALA A 796 -8.22 4.57 -24.46
CA ALA A 796 -8.89 4.70 -23.16
C ALA A 796 -8.26 5.81 -22.28
N HIS A 797 -6.93 5.91 -22.23
CA HIS A 797 -6.25 6.99 -21.53
C HIS A 797 -6.60 8.38 -22.11
N LEU A 798 -6.70 8.49 -23.43
CA LEU A 798 -7.07 9.73 -24.12
C LEU A 798 -8.52 10.13 -23.79
N ASP A 799 -9.44 9.17 -23.74
CA ASP A 799 -10.83 9.43 -23.32
C ASP A 799 -10.94 9.88 -21.86
N TRP A 800 -10.16 9.29 -20.93
CA TRP A 800 -10.11 9.71 -19.52
C TRP A 800 -9.59 11.14 -19.37
N ILE A 801 -8.52 11.47 -20.09
CA ILE A 801 -7.90 12.81 -20.09
C ILE A 801 -8.86 13.83 -20.69
N ARG A 802 -9.50 13.54 -21.83
CA ARG A 802 -10.49 14.41 -22.48
C ARG A 802 -11.69 14.70 -21.57
N ALA A 803 -12.15 13.71 -20.80
CA ALA A 803 -13.23 13.87 -19.83
C ALA A 803 -12.79 14.56 -18.53
N GLY A 804 -11.50 14.85 -18.33
CA GLY A 804 -10.94 15.44 -17.10
C GLY A 804 -10.72 14.45 -15.96
N SER A 805 -11.30 13.24 -16.04
CA SER A 805 -10.92 12.05 -15.28
C SER A 805 -11.63 10.80 -15.86
N ALA A 806 -11.16 9.61 -15.49
CA ALA A 806 -11.85 8.35 -15.77
C ALA A 806 -13.25 8.31 -15.11
N LEU A 807 -13.39 8.90 -13.91
CA LEU A 807 -14.66 8.93 -13.16
C LEU A 807 -15.70 9.85 -13.83
N ASN A 808 -15.25 10.97 -14.41
CA ASN A 808 -16.11 11.84 -15.23
C ASN A 808 -16.62 11.11 -16.46
N LEU A 809 -15.76 10.35 -17.16
CA LEU A 809 -16.18 9.57 -18.33
C LEU A 809 -17.24 8.51 -17.96
N ILE A 810 -17.10 7.88 -16.79
CA ILE A 810 -18.09 6.93 -16.25
C ILE A 810 -19.41 7.66 -15.94
N ARG A 811 -19.35 8.84 -15.31
CA ARG A 811 -20.52 9.69 -15.04
C ARG A 811 -21.24 10.13 -16.32
N GLU A 812 -20.51 10.62 -17.32
CA GLU A 812 -21.07 11.02 -18.63
C GLU A 812 -21.79 9.84 -19.30
N ARG A 813 -21.19 8.64 -19.27
CA ARG A 813 -21.80 7.41 -19.79
C ARG A 813 -23.05 7.01 -19.01
N ALA A 814 -23.02 7.02 -17.67
CA ALA A 814 -24.18 6.70 -16.84
C ALA A 814 -25.36 7.65 -17.09
N GLN A 815 -25.10 8.95 -17.15
CA GLN A 815 -26.11 9.98 -17.45
C GLN A 815 -26.68 9.82 -18.87
N SER A 816 -25.85 9.49 -19.86
CA SER A 816 -26.32 9.25 -21.23
C SER A 816 -27.20 8.01 -21.36
N THR A 817 -26.89 6.92 -20.64
CA THR A 817 -27.74 5.72 -20.61
C THR A 817 -29.10 6.05 -19.99
N ALA A 818 -29.12 6.71 -18.82
CA ALA A 818 -30.35 7.14 -18.18
C ALA A 818 -31.17 8.12 -19.04
N ALA A 819 -30.52 9.04 -19.75
CA ALA A 819 -31.17 9.94 -20.71
C ALA A 819 -31.74 9.20 -21.93
N THR A 820 -31.14 8.07 -22.34
CA THR A 820 -31.62 7.24 -23.46
C THR A 820 -32.80 6.36 -23.05
N GLU A 821 -32.79 5.83 -21.83
CA GLU A 821 -33.92 5.09 -21.24
C GLU A 821 -35.12 5.99 -20.88
N SER A 822 -34.88 7.28 -20.61
CA SER A 822 -35.92 8.28 -20.37
C SER A 822 -36.31 9.11 -21.60
N ALA A 823 -35.66 8.91 -22.75
CA ALA A 823 -36.04 9.56 -24.00
C ALA A 823 -37.35 8.96 -24.55
N PRO A 824 -38.37 9.77 -24.87
CA PRO A 824 -39.58 9.26 -25.51
C PRO A 824 -39.24 8.74 -26.90
N LEU A 825 -39.68 7.51 -27.21
CA LEU A 825 -39.56 6.87 -28.52
C LEU A 825 -40.24 7.70 -29.63
N THR A 826 -39.52 8.65 -30.22
CA THR A 826 -39.90 9.32 -31.46
C THR A 826 -39.51 8.47 -32.67
N GLY A 827 -40.05 7.24 -32.68
CA GLY A 827 -39.90 6.32 -33.80
C GLY A 827 -40.68 6.80 -35.02
N ASN A 828 -39.98 7.41 -35.98
CA ASN A 828 -40.54 7.62 -37.32
C ASN A 828 -40.44 6.31 -38.11
N ASN A 829 -41.37 5.39 -37.88
CA ASN A 829 -41.42 4.11 -38.58
C ASN A 829 -42.84 3.80 -39.07
N LYS A 830 -42.98 3.54 -40.37
CA LYS A 830 -44.26 3.18 -40.98
C LYS A 830 -44.51 1.67 -40.87
N SER A 831 -45.55 1.29 -40.12
CA SER A 831 -46.23 -0.02 -40.13
C SER A 831 -45.45 -1.23 -39.54
N SER A 832 -46.07 -2.23 -38.88
CA SER A 832 -47.50 -2.52 -38.66
C SER A 832 -47.81 -3.30 -37.35
N ASN A 833 -49.06 -3.18 -36.89
CA ASN A 833 -49.88 -4.13 -36.09
C ASN A 833 -49.52 -4.49 -34.63
N SER A 834 -50.23 -3.92 -33.64
CA SER A 834 -51.17 -4.63 -32.71
C SER A 834 -51.87 -3.63 -31.75
N PRO A 835 -53.12 -3.86 -31.26
CA PRO A 835 -53.97 -2.78 -30.71
C PRO A 835 -54.09 -2.66 -29.17
N PHE A 836 -54.46 -1.42 -28.77
CA PHE A 836 -55.22 -1.00 -27.58
C PHE A 836 -54.64 -1.10 -26.16
N SER A 837 -54.27 0.08 -25.64
CA SER A 837 -54.46 0.47 -24.23
C SER A 837 -55.64 1.45 -24.10
N SER A 838 -56.09 1.71 -22.87
CA SER A 838 -57.04 2.80 -22.56
C SER A 838 -56.53 3.68 -21.42
N SER A 839 -56.15 4.90 -21.79
CA SER A 839 -55.98 6.16 -21.03
C SER A 839 -56.36 6.27 -19.53
N GLN A 840 -55.58 7.07 -18.78
CA GLN A 840 -56.09 8.32 -18.17
C GLN A 840 -54.98 9.37 -17.87
N GLN A 841 -55.38 10.64 -17.71
CA GLN A 841 -54.54 11.86 -17.57
C GLN A 841 -54.32 12.23 -16.06
N LYS A 842 -53.64 13.29 -15.57
CA LYS A 842 -53.35 14.68 -16.06
C LYS A 842 -52.46 15.47 -15.05
N ARG A 843 -51.60 16.42 -15.54
CA ARG A 843 -51.07 17.69 -14.91
C ARG A 843 -50.42 17.66 -13.49
N GLY A 844 -49.41 18.47 -13.13
CA GLY A 844 -48.62 19.49 -13.84
C GLY A 844 -48.77 20.94 -13.29
N TYR A 845 -47.73 21.51 -12.67
CA TYR A 845 -47.57 22.95 -12.37
C TYR A 845 -46.08 23.36 -12.30
N ALA A 846 -45.79 24.61 -12.69
CA ALA A 846 -44.47 25.25 -12.61
C ALA A 846 -44.64 26.75 -12.29
N THR A 847 -43.68 27.35 -11.59
CA THR A 847 -43.59 28.81 -11.38
C THR A 847 -42.13 29.26 -11.34
N SER A 848 -41.84 30.39 -11.98
CA SER A 848 -40.50 30.98 -12.14
C SER A 848 -40.44 32.41 -11.59
N ALA A 849 -39.24 32.85 -11.19
CA ALA A 849 -38.87 34.25 -10.94
C ALA A 849 -37.35 34.37 -11.19
N VAL A 850 -36.87 34.90 -12.31
CA VAL A 850 -36.69 36.34 -12.66
C VAL A 850 -35.52 36.99 -11.89
N ARG A 851 -34.47 37.37 -12.65
CA ARG A 851 -33.34 38.22 -12.20
C ARG A 851 -33.68 39.71 -12.36
N GLY A 852 -33.07 40.56 -11.54
CA GLY A 852 -32.96 42.01 -11.73
C GLY A 852 -31.54 42.51 -11.38
N PRO A 853 -31.03 43.61 -11.97
CA PRO A 853 -29.60 43.97 -11.90
C PRO A 853 -29.27 45.19 -11.03
N ASN A 854 -27.97 45.40 -10.79
CA ASN A 854 -27.32 46.55 -10.16
C ASN A 854 -27.62 46.84 -8.67
N ALA A 855 -26.70 46.39 -7.81
CA ALA A 855 -26.36 47.07 -6.55
C ALA A 855 -24.82 47.22 -6.48
N THR A 856 -24.36 48.37 -5.98
CA THR A 856 -22.99 48.87 -6.14
C THR A 856 -21.98 48.33 -5.11
N ARG A 857 -20.69 48.37 -5.47
CA ARG A 857 -19.55 48.16 -4.56
C ARG A 857 -19.68 49.01 -3.27
N GLY A 858 -19.51 48.37 -2.12
CA GLY A 858 -19.19 48.98 -0.84
C GLY A 858 -18.18 48.09 -0.13
N GLY A 859 -17.07 48.66 0.34
CA GLY A 859 -15.99 47.91 0.99
C GLY A 859 -16.31 47.51 2.43
N ALA A 860 -15.72 46.40 2.89
CA ALA A 860 -15.65 46.01 4.29
C ALA A 860 -14.17 45.82 4.69
N ALA A 861 -13.86 46.04 5.97
CA ALA A 861 -12.52 46.40 6.42
C ALA A 861 -11.53 45.25 6.58
N GLU A 862 -10.25 45.63 6.69
CA GLU A 862 -9.12 44.79 7.07
C GLU A 862 -9.36 44.07 8.41
N THR A 863 -8.92 42.82 8.52
CA THR A 863 -8.72 42.15 9.81
C THR A 863 -7.23 42.15 10.13
N THR A 864 -6.83 42.88 11.17
CA THR A 864 -5.45 42.88 11.68
C THR A 864 -5.20 41.66 12.57
N SER A 865 -4.08 40.96 12.36
CA SER A 865 -3.57 39.97 13.31
C SER A 865 -3.54 40.49 14.76
N ASP A 866 -4.01 39.68 15.72
CA ASP A 866 -4.08 40.07 17.13
C ASP A 866 -2.65 40.18 17.71
N PRO A 867 -2.20 41.38 18.17
CA PRO A 867 -0.83 41.57 18.66
C PRO A 867 -0.50 40.72 19.90
N ARG A 868 -1.52 40.22 20.62
CA ARG A 868 -1.34 39.28 21.73
C ARG A 868 -0.81 37.91 21.26
N ILE A 869 -1.20 37.44 20.06
CA ILE A 869 -0.78 36.14 19.51
C ILE A 869 0.70 36.17 19.12
N GLU A 870 1.16 37.23 18.45
CA GLU A 870 2.58 37.38 18.11
C GLU A 870 3.46 37.59 19.36
N THR A 871 2.95 38.29 20.37
CA THR A 871 3.60 38.41 21.68
C THR A 871 3.73 37.03 22.34
N PHE A 872 2.65 36.23 22.36
CA PHE A 872 2.68 34.85 22.88
C PHE A 872 3.67 33.95 22.13
N ARG A 873 3.78 34.10 20.80
CA ARG A 873 4.71 33.33 19.96
C ARG A 873 6.17 33.58 20.34
N ARG A 874 6.55 34.85 20.59
CA ARG A 874 7.93 35.23 20.95
C ARG A 874 8.32 34.72 22.33
N ILE A 875 7.38 34.77 23.27
CA ILE A 875 7.48 34.20 24.62
C ILE A 875 7.71 32.68 24.57
N MET A 876 6.93 31.96 23.76
CA MET A 876 7.05 30.50 23.62
C MET A 876 8.33 30.04 22.91
N PHE A 877 8.86 30.84 21.99
CA PHE A 877 9.99 30.48 21.11
C PHE A 877 10.97 31.65 20.96
N PRO A 878 11.71 32.00 22.03
CA PRO A 878 12.61 33.15 22.02
C PRO A 878 13.73 32.98 20.98
N GLN A 879 13.85 33.98 20.09
CA GLN A 879 14.85 34.04 19.01
C GLN A 879 15.91 35.09 19.36
N PRO A 880 17.22 34.75 19.43
CA PRO A 880 18.25 35.72 19.80
C PRO A 880 18.32 36.85 18.76
N THR A 881 18.01 38.07 19.19
CA THR A 881 17.86 39.25 18.34
C THR A 881 19.18 39.83 17.84
N ASN A 882 20.32 39.44 18.42
CA ASN A 882 21.65 39.88 18.00
C ASN A 882 22.68 38.73 17.99
N ALA A 883 23.33 38.53 16.84
CA ALA A 883 24.31 37.47 16.61
C ALA A 883 25.70 37.72 17.24
N THR A 884 25.85 38.80 18.03
CA THR A 884 27.14 39.28 18.57
C THR A 884 27.28 39.13 20.09
N LYS A 885 26.23 38.73 20.82
CA LYS A 885 26.27 38.47 22.28
C LYS A 885 26.65 37.03 22.60
N THR A 886 27.14 36.77 23.82
CA THR A 886 27.39 35.37 24.24
C THR A 886 26.07 34.63 24.49
N THR A 887 26.08 33.30 24.41
CA THR A 887 24.86 32.47 24.53
C THR A 887 24.15 32.59 25.88
N SER A 888 24.81 33.00 26.97
CA SER A 888 24.14 33.25 28.25
C SER A 888 23.49 34.64 28.31
N GLU A 889 24.18 35.67 27.80
CA GLU A 889 23.66 37.04 27.77
C GLU A 889 22.43 37.14 26.84
N ALA A 890 22.53 36.55 25.64
CA ALA A 890 21.41 36.49 24.71
C ALA A 890 20.19 35.75 25.28
N VAL A 891 20.39 34.72 26.12
CA VAL A 891 19.28 34.03 26.80
C VAL A 891 18.69 34.87 27.93
N ASN A 892 19.51 35.59 28.70
CA ASN A 892 19.01 36.44 29.78
C ASN A 892 18.17 37.62 29.25
N ASP A 893 18.59 38.28 28.17
CA ASP A 893 17.79 39.36 27.54
C ASP A 893 16.41 38.84 27.09
N LEU A 894 16.38 37.64 26.49
CA LEU A 894 15.15 36.99 26.03
C LEU A 894 14.22 36.58 27.18
N MET A 895 14.77 36.23 28.35
CA MET A 895 13.99 35.96 29.56
C MET A 895 13.34 37.24 30.11
N GLU A 896 14.02 38.37 30.03
CA GLU A 896 13.52 39.66 30.50
C GLU A 896 12.38 40.19 29.60
N GLU A 897 12.57 40.15 28.28
CA GLU A 897 11.52 40.50 27.30
C GLU A 897 10.30 39.55 27.41
N GLY A 898 10.55 38.24 27.56
CA GLY A 898 9.50 37.23 27.69
C GLY A 898 8.60 37.42 28.91
N ARG A 899 9.18 37.81 30.06
CA ARG A 899 8.43 38.09 31.29
C ARG A 899 7.56 39.34 31.17
N GLN A 900 8.08 40.42 30.60
CA GLN A 900 7.31 41.66 30.42
C GLN A 900 6.15 41.50 29.44
N GLY A 901 6.32 40.71 28.37
CA GLY A 901 5.25 40.44 27.41
C GLY A 901 4.10 39.57 27.97
N LEU A 902 4.38 38.67 28.90
CA LEU A 902 3.40 37.68 29.37
C LEU A 902 2.26 38.30 30.19
N GLN A 903 2.57 39.33 30.98
CA GLN A 903 1.61 40.04 31.83
C GLN A 903 0.53 40.79 31.01
N ALA A 904 0.82 41.12 29.74
CA ALA A 904 -0.11 41.73 28.81
C ALA A 904 -1.02 40.72 28.06
N VAL A 905 -0.72 39.42 28.13
CA VAL A 905 -1.33 38.39 27.26
C VAL A 905 -2.08 37.30 28.02
N LEU A 906 -1.81 37.08 29.31
CA LEU A 906 -2.51 36.11 30.16
C LEU A 906 -3.48 36.78 31.16
N PRO A 907 -4.71 37.19 30.74
CA PRO A 907 -5.67 37.86 31.62
C PRO A 907 -6.28 36.97 32.73
N TYR A 908 -5.88 35.70 32.80
CA TYR A 908 -6.37 34.72 33.78
C TYR A 908 -5.29 34.21 34.77
N ALA A 909 -4.07 34.74 34.71
CA ALA A 909 -3.07 34.48 35.74
C ALA A 909 -3.49 35.17 37.04
N LYS A 910 -3.71 34.39 38.12
CA LYS A 910 -4.26 34.92 39.39
C LYS A 910 -3.29 35.85 40.16
N SER A 911 -2.01 35.84 39.81
CA SER A 911 -1.00 36.82 40.23
C SER A 911 0.12 36.89 39.19
N ALA A 912 1.01 37.88 39.32
CA ALA A 912 2.16 38.03 38.43
C ALA A 912 3.16 36.86 38.57
N GLU A 913 3.36 36.31 39.78
CA GLU A 913 4.30 35.21 40.00
C GLU A 913 3.87 33.93 39.26
N ALA A 914 2.56 33.65 39.21
CA ALA A 914 2.03 32.48 38.50
C ALA A 914 2.22 32.57 36.97
N ALA A 915 2.27 33.80 36.43
CA ALA A 915 2.61 34.02 35.04
C ALA A 915 4.11 33.74 34.80
N GLU A 916 4.98 34.28 35.67
CA GLU A 916 6.42 34.07 35.59
C GLU A 916 6.82 32.59 35.66
N GLU A 917 6.24 31.81 36.57
CA GLU A 917 6.51 30.37 36.73
C GLU A 917 6.15 29.55 35.47
N VAL A 918 5.08 29.90 34.77
CA VAL A 918 4.65 29.26 33.52
C VAL A 918 5.67 29.52 32.42
N HIS A 919 6.11 30.76 32.24
CA HIS A 919 7.15 31.13 31.26
C HIS A 919 8.47 30.40 31.56
N ASP A 920 8.92 30.43 32.81
CA ASP A 920 10.15 29.76 33.24
C ASP A 920 10.12 28.25 32.94
N THR A 921 8.95 27.62 33.11
CA THR A 921 8.74 26.20 32.81
C THR A 921 8.79 25.92 31.31
N ILE A 922 8.20 26.79 30.47
CA ILE A 922 8.27 26.69 29.01
C ILE A 922 9.72 26.81 28.53
N VAL A 923 10.47 27.81 29.01
CA VAL A 923 11.86 28.01 28.54
C VAL A 923 12.79 26.91 29.06
N ARG A 924 12.60 26.39 30.29
CA ARG A 924 13.28 25.17 30.77
C ARG A 924 13.04 23.97 29.84
N GLY A 925 11.79 23.75 29.41
CA GLY A 925 11.44 22.70 28.45
C GLY A 925 12.11 22.88 27.08
N TRP A 926 12.15 24.10 26.56
CA TRP A 926 12.81 24.43 25.30
C TRP A 926 14.34 24.24 25.36
N LEU A 927 14.99 24.71 26.43
CA LEU A 927 16.43 24.51 26.65
C LEU A 927 16.79 23.02 26.79
N LEU A 928 15.96 22.23 27.47
CA LEU A 928 16.11 20.78 27.54
C LEU A 928 16.01 20.11 26.16
N HIS A 929 15.03 20.49 25.35
CA HIS A 929 14.88 19.99 23.97
C HIS A 929 16.12 20.31 23.10
N GLN A 930 16.65 21.54 23.19
CA GLN A 930 17.88 21.92 22.48
C GLN A 930 19.10 21.11 22.93
N ARG A 931 19.24 20.85 24.24
CA ARG A 931 20.32 20.01 24.78
C ARG A 931 20.23 18.57 24.28
N LEU A 932 19.03 17.98 24.31
CA LEU A 932 18.77 16.61 23.82
C LEU A 932 19.12 16.47 22.33
N LYS A 933 18.72 17.43 21.47
CA LYS A 933 19.08 17.44 20.05
C LYS A 933 20.60 17.49 19.81
N ARG A 934 21.34 18.31 20.58
CA ARG A 934 22.81 18.38 20.49
C ARG A 934 23.46 17.06 20.89
N THR A 935 22.99 16.42 21.95
CA THR A 935 23.48 15.10 22.40
C THR A 935 23.17 14.01 21.35
N GLU A 936 22.00 14.04 20.73
CA GLU A 936 21.62 13.11 19.67
C GLU A 936 22.48 13.26 18.42
N GLN A 937 22.75 14.49 17.97
CA GLN A 937 23.66 14.76 16.86
C GLN A 937 25.09 14.29 17.15
N ALA A 938 25.61 14.52 18.37
CA ALA A 938 26.94 14.04 18.76
C ALA A 938 27.02 12.50 18.68
N ARG A 939 26.00 11.80 19.17
CA ARG A 939 25.90 10.33 19.13
C ARG A 939 25.83 9.79 17.69
N ASP A 940 25.05 10.42 16.81
CA ASP A 940 24.95 10.03 15.40
C ASP A 940 26.29 10.21 14.64
N ILE A 941 27.00 11.31 14.91
CA ILE A 941 28.37 11.53 14.38
C ILE A 941 29.34 10.45 14.87
N GLU A 942 29.23 10.02 16.13
CA GLU A 942 30.10 8.98 16.70
C GLU A 942 29.82 7.59 16.09
N VAL A 943 28.55 7.22 15.89
CA VAL A 943 28.17 6.00 15.17
C VAL A 943 28.71 6.00 13.73
N LYS A 944 28.63 7.14 13.03
CA LYS A 944 29.20 7.29 11.68
C LYS A 944 30.72 7.15 11.67
N ARG A 945 31.42 7.70 12.69
CA ARG A 945 32.88 7.52 12.88
C ARG A 945 33.28 6.09 13.26
N ALA A 946 32.42 5.34 13.94
CA ALA A 946 32.67 3.93 14.25
C ALA A 946 32.62 3.08 12.96
N LYS A 947 31.52 3.17 12.20
CA LYS A 947 31.36 2.47 10.91
C LYS A 947 32.44 2.82 9.88
N MET A 948 32.92 4.07 9.88
CA MET A 948 34.04 4.48 9.04
C MET A 948 35.34 3.74 9.38
N ARG A 949 35.63 3.56 10.67
CA ARG A 949 36.84 2.85 11.13
C ARG A 949 36.77 1.38 10.74
N GLU A 950 35.64 0.73 11.03
CA GLU A 950 35.34 -0.65 10.65
C GLU A 950 35.51 -0.90 9.13
N ALA A 951 34.93 -0.03 8.28
CA ALA A 951 35.08 -0.13 6.83
C ALA A 951 36.53 0.10 6.36
N CYS A 952 37.28 1.00 7.00
CA CYS A 952 38.70 1.20 6.72
C CYS A 952 39.55 -0.01 7.15
N ASP A 953 39.23 -0.66 8.27
CA ASP A 953 39.96 -1.81 8.79
C ASP A 953 39.67 -3.08 7.95
N SER A 954 38.43 -3.31 7.52
CA SER A 954 38.08 -4.34 6.52
C SER A 954 38.80 -4.12 5.19
N LEU A 955 38.76 -2.90 4.63
CA LEU A 955 39.47 -2.56 3.39
C LEU A 955 40.98 -2.78 3.49
N LYS A 956 41.57 -2.52 4.66
CA LYS A 956 42.98 -2.74 4.97
C LYS A 956 43.35 -4.22 5.06
N ALA A 957 42.45 -5.06 5.54
CA ALA A 957 42.63 -6.51 5.62
C ALA A 957 42.42 -7.21 4.27
N GLU A 958 41.33 -6.89 3.57
CA GLU A 958 40.91 -7.57 2.34
C GLU A 958 41.70 -7.12 1.10
N ALA A 959 42.08 -5.84 1.04
CA ALA A 959 42.75 -5.26 -0.12
C ALA A 959 43.84 -4.26 0.29
N PRO A 960 44.94 -4.68 0.95
CA PRO A 960 45.95 -3.78 1.51
C PRO A 960 46.59 -2.83 0.50
N THR A 961 46.72 -3.21 -0.78
CA THR A 961 47.19 -2.33 -1.87
C THR A 961 46.13 -1.32 -2.33
N LEU A 962 44.83 -1.66 -2.25
CA LEU A 962 43.73 -0.74 -2.49
C LEU A 962 43.59 0.25 -1.32
N TYR A 963 43.73 -0.23 -0.08
CA TYR A 963 43.82 0.58 1.12
C TYR A 963 45.03 1.54 1.07
N GLN A 964 46.23 1.07 0.69
CA GLN A 964 47.38 1.96 0.50
C GLN A 964 47.08 3.08 -0.51
N ARG A 965 46.48 2.74 -1.66
CA ARG A 965 46.05 3.70 -2.69
C ARG A 965 45.01 4.69 -2.16
N ALA A 966 44.03 4.24 -1.38
CA ALA A 966 43.01 5.10 -0.77
C ALA A 966 43.56 5.96 0.38
N SER A 967 44.54 5.45 1.15
CA SER A 967 45.19 6.15 2.25
C SER A 967 46.12 7.27 1.77
N TYR A 968 46.57 7.23 0.51
CA TYR A 968 47.37 8.31 -0.07
C TYR A 968 46.49 9.52 -0.38
N ARG A 969 46.25 10.31 0.69
CA ARG A 969 45.79 11.70 0.73
C ARG A 969 44.26 11.92 0.70
N VAL A 970 43.67 11.76 1.89
CA VAL A 970 42.47 12.53 2.35
C VAL A 970 42.83 13.99 2.69
N GLY A 971 44.06 14.44 2.43
CA GLY A 971 44.49 15.83 2.60
C GLY A 971 44.15 16.68 1.38
N LEU A 972 43.43 17.80 1.55
CA LEU A 972 42.86 18.60 0.46
C LEU A 972 43.86 19.22 -0.54
N SER A 973 45.13 19.42 -0.17
CA SER A 973 46.19 19.98 -1.03
C SER A 973 46.93 18.93 -1.89
N ARG A 974 46.29 17.76 -2.03
CA ARG A 974 46.86 16.41 -1.84
C ARG A 974 47.21 15.49 -3.05
N GLN A 975 47.86 15.88 -4.16
CA GLN A 975 47.93 15.02 -5.40
C GLN A 975 48.79 13.72 -5.33
N HIS A 976 48.59 12.71 -6.20
CA HIS A 976 49.38 11.43 -6.25
C HIS A 976 50.55 11.47 -7.26
N PRO A 977 51.74 10.89 -6.98
CA PRO A 977 52.91 10.92 -7.89
C PRO A 977 52.65 10.35 -9.29
N ASP A 978 51.91 9.24 -9.39
CA ASP A 978 51.57 8.62 -10.67
C ASP A 978 50.69 9.53 -11.54
N ASP A 979 49.76 10.28 -10.92
CA ASP A 979 48.91 11.23 -11.65
C ASP A 979 49.73 12.43 -12.15
N VAL A 980 50.67 12.93 -11.35
CA VAL A 980 51.61 13.98 -11.77
C VAL A 980 52.45 13.50 -12.95
N ASN A 981 52.96 12.26 -12.91
CA ASN A 981 53.73 11.68 -14.02
C ASN A 981 52.87 11.40 -15.26
N LYS A 982 51.60 11.00 -15.10
CA LYS A 982 50.66 10.83 -16.20
C LYS A 982 50.31 12.17 -16.86
N LEU A 983 50.08 13.22 -16.08
CA LEU A 983 49.84 14.57 -16.58
C LEU A 983 51.07 15.16 -17.29
N ARG A 984 52.29 14.82 -16.87
CA ARG A 984 53.53 15.15 -17.60
C ARG A 984 53.60 14.47 -18.97
N LYS A 985 53.36 13.15 -19.04
CA LYS A 985 53.29 12.39 -20.31
C LYS A 985 52.18 12.86 -21.25
N MET A 986 51.16 13.55 -20.73
CA MET A 986 50.09 14.17 -21.52
C MET A 986 50.40 15.62 -21.93
N GLY A 987 51.61 16.13 -21.67
CA GLY A 987 52.00 17.53 -21.95
C GLY A 987 51.25 18.58 -21.12
N LEU A 988 50.53 18.17 -20.07
CA LEU A 988 49.71 19.06 -19.23
C LEU A 988 50.47 19.66 -18.05
N LEU A 989 51.56 19.00 -17.61
CA LEU A 989 52.52 19.50 -16.63
C LEU A 989 53.95 19.46 -17.20
N PRO A 990 54.85 20.37 -16.77
CA PRO A 990 56.22 20.35 -17.22
C PRO A 990 56.98 19.16 -16.62
N ARG A 991 57.97 18.68 -17.37
CA ARG A 991 59.02 17.80 -16.87
C ARG A 991 59.83 18.52 -15.77
N PRO A 992 60.59 17.79 -14.93
CA PRO A 992 61.41 18.39 -13.86
C PRO A 992 62.46 19.40 -14.36
N ASP A 993 62.87 19.30 -15.63
CA ASP A 993 63.78 20.23 -16.33
C ASP A 993 63.09 21.51 -16.86
N GLY A 994 61.78 21.67 -16.62
CA GLY A 994 60.97 22.81 -17.09
C GLY A 994 60.40 22.65 -18.51
N THR A 995 60.79 21.62 -19.27
CA THR A 995 60.34 21.40 -20.64
C THR A 995 58.98 20.69 -20.72
N TYR A 996 58.26 20.85 -21.83
CA TYR A 996 57.03 20.10 -22.13
C TYR A 996 57.29 19.19 -23.34
N GLU A 997 56.73 17.97 -23.34
CA GLU A 997 56.73 17.15 -24.55
C GLU A 997 55.82 17.77 -25.63
N PRO A 998 56.27 17.86 -26.89
CA PRO A 998 55.37 18.17 -28.00
C PRO A 998 54.44 16.98 -28.22
N SER A 999 53.13 17.20 -28.07
CA SER A 999 52.12 16.16 -28.31
C SER A 999 52.12 15.76 -29.78
N ALA A 1000 52.25 14.46 -30.06
CA ALA A 1000 52.22 13.91 -31.40
C ALA A 1000 50.96 14.37 -32.17
N GLY A 1001 51.15 15.13 -33.25
CA GLY A 1001 50.10 15.46 -34.22
C GLY A 1001 49.40 16.82 -34.10
N GLN A 1002 49.89 17.80 -33.31
CA GLN A 1002 49.34 19.16 -33.34
C GLN A 1002 50.43 20.25 -33.51
N ASN A 1003 50.23 21.11 -34.52
CA ASN A 1003 51.07 22.28 -34.78
C ASN A 1003 51.01 23.31 -33.64
N ASN A 1004 52.06 24.14 -33.54
CA ASN A 1004 52.27 25.15 -32.50
C ASN A 1004 51.10 26.15 -32.35
N SER A 1005 50.10 25.81 -31.52
CA SER A 1005 49.29 26.79 -30.80
C SER A 1005 49.45 26.57 -29.30
N THR A 1006 49.87 27.61 -28.60
CA THR A 1006 50.20 27.55 -27.17
C THR A 1006 48.92 27.36 -26.35
N MET A 1007 48.58 26.10 -26.02
CA MET A 1007 47.40 25.76 -25.21
C MET A 1007 47.26 26.70 -24.01
N SER A 1008 46.13 27.42 -23.94
CA SER A 1008 45.90 28.46 -22.94
C SER A 1008 45.96 27.92 -21.51
N GLY A 1009 46.36 28.77 -20.56
CA GLY A 1009 46.45 28.37 -19.15
C GLY A 1009 45.11 27.89 -18.57
N GLN A 1010 43.99 28.43 -19.06
CA GLN A 1010 42.65 27.98 -18.69
C GLN A 1010 42.28 26.61 -19.27
N GLU A 1011 42.56 26.33 -20.54
CA GLU A 1011 42.32 25.01 -21.12
C GLU A 1011 43.19 23.92 -20.52
N ARG A 1012 44.46 24.23 -20.23
CA ARG A 1012 45.37 23.30 -19.53
C ARG A 1012 44.80 22.98 -18.14
N ARG A 1013 44.37 23.98 -17.38
CA ARG A 1013 43.64 23.78 -16.10
C ARG A 1013 42.35 22.98 -16.27
N ARG A 1014 41.55 23.21 -17.32
CA ARG A 1014 40.30 22.48 -17.60
C ARG A 1014 40.56 21.01 -17.94
N ARG A 1015 41.55 20.70 -18.79
CA ARG A 1015 41.97 19.31 -19.07
C ARG A 1015 42.53 18.61 -17.83
N ILE A 1016 43.39 19.25 -17.04
CA ILE A 1016 43.86 18.70 -15.75
C ILE A 1016 42.67 18.39 -14.83
N LYS A 1017 41.71 19.31 -14.71
CA LYS A 1017 40.51 19.14 -13.87
C LYS A 1017 39.61 18.00 -14.36
N ASN A 1018 39.50 17.78 -15.67
CA ASN A 1018 38.75 16.64 -16.24
C ASN A 1018 39.49 15.31 -16.05
N VAL A 1019 40.81 15.27 -16.24
CA VAL A 1019 41.62 14.04 -16.06
C VAL A 1019 41.65 13.61 -14.58
N ILE A 1020 41.80 14.55 -13.65
CA ILE A 1020 41.74 14.27 -12.20
C ILE A 1020 40.29 13.97 -11.75
N GLY A 1021 39.29 14.68 -12.32
CA GLY A 1021 37.88 14.51 -11.99
C GLY A 1021 37.30 13.13 -12.32
N GLY A 1022 37.95 12.36 -13.20
CA GLY A 1022 37.48 11.06 -13.68
C GLY A 1022 37.60 9.88 -12.70
N ARG A 1023 38.24 10.01 -11.52
CA ARG A 1023 38.54 8.83 -10.66
C ARG A 1023 38.27 8.91 -9.15
N ILE A 1024 37.71 10.01 -8.61
CA ILE A 1024 37.34 10.11 -7.17
C ILE A 1024 35.81 10.10 -6.98
N ARG A 1025 35.08 9.32 -7.80
CA ARG A 1025 33.64 9.07 -7.66
C ARG A 1025 33.26 7.58 -7.53
N GLY A 1026 34.22 6.66 -7.52
CA GLY A 1026 33.94 5.21 -7.57
C GLY A 1026 34.81 4.30 -6.69
N LEU A 1027 35.54 4.84 -5.70
CA LEU A 1027 36.40 4.05 -4.80
C LEU A 1027 36.05 4.15 -3.31
N VAL A 1028 35.15 5.06 -2.93
CA VAL A 1028 34.58 5.18 -1.59
C VAL A 1028 33.13 5.65 -1.75
N PRO A 1029 32.13 4.96 -1.16
CA PRO A 1029 30.73 5.41 -1.17
C PRO A 1029 30.57 6.82 -0.61
N VAL A 1030 29.50 7.54 -0.98
CA VAL A 1030 29.28 8.94 -0.52
C VAL A 1030 29.10 8.99 1.00
N GLU A 1031 28.54 7.92 1.54
CA GLU A 1031 28.32 7.61 2.95
C GLU A 1031 29.61 7.47 3.77
N ALA A 1032 30.73 7.17 3.11
CA ALA A 1032 32.04 6.96 3.71
C ALA A 1032 32.99 8.18 3.52
N ARG A 1033 32.43 9.39 3.52
CA ARG A 1033 33.20 10.65 3.57
C ARG A 1033 33.13 11.28 4.97
N PRO A 1034 34.22 11.85 5.51
CA PRO A 1034 34.17 12.53 6.80
C PRO A 1034 33.30 13.80 6.72
N PRO A 1035 32.35 14.02 7.65
CA PRO A 1035 31.57 15.25 7.68
C PRO A 1035 32.47 16.45 8.03
N THR A 1036 32.38 17.51 7.23
CA THR A 1036 33.09 18.77 7.49
C THR A 1036 32.47 19.52 8.68
N TRP A 1037 33.33 20.05 9.55
CA TRP A 1037 32.95 20.69 10.82
C TRP A 1037 32.24 22.06 10.71
N THR A 1038 31.97 22.55 9.50
CA THR A 1038 31.50 23.93 9.28
C THR A 1038 30.02 23.95 8.88
N PRO A 1039 29.11 24.49 9.73
CA PRO A 1039 27.77 24.85 9.30
C PRO A 1039 27.80 25.94 8.22
N SER A 1040 26.73 26.02 7.43
CA SER A 1040 26.43 27.24 6.65
C SER A 1040 26.35 28.45 7.59
N ALA A 1041 26.98 29.56 7.23
CA ALA A 1041 26.91 30.82 7.96
C ALA A 1041 25.50 31.46 7.94
N LYS A 1042 24.59 30.95 7.10
CA LYS A 1042 23.15 31.21 7.17
C LYS A 1042 22.49 30.02 7.87
N GLY A 1043 21.91 30.26 9.06
CA GLY A 1043 21.18 29.26 9.83
C GLY A 1043 19.89 28.79 9.15
N TRP A 1044 19.24 27.78 9.72
CA TRP A 1044 17.93 27.33 9.26
C TRP A 1044 16.84 28.37 9.57
N PRO A 1045 15.95 28.72 8.62
CA PRO A 1045 14.82 29.61 8.90
C PRO A 1045 13.85 28.99 9.91
N SER A 1046 13.29 29.83 10.77
CA SER A 1046 12.18 29.46 11.66
C SER A 1046 10.85 29.49 10.92
N TYR A 1047 9.95 28.58 11.28
CA TYR A 1047 8.60 28.47 10.74
C TYR A 1047 7.78 29.74 11.05
N LYS A 1048 7.38 30.47 10.01
CA LYS A 1048 6.26 31.43 10.04
C LYS A 1048 4.99 30.75 9.55
N SER A 1049 3.86 31.16 10.11
CA SER A 1049 2.51 30.80 9.65
C SER A 1049 1.89 32.04 9.01
N SER A 1050 1.33 31.93 7.81
CA SER A 1050 0.69 33.04 7.11
C SER A 1050 -0.62 32.61 6.43
N ASN A 1051 -1.74 32.85 7.11
CA ASN A 1051 -2.76 33.70 6.49
C ASN A 1051 -2.30 35.15 6.71
N GLU A 1052 -2.76 36.10 5.88
CA GLU A 1052 -2.13 37.43 5.67
C GLU A 1052 -0.83 37.37 4.82
N ALA A 1053 -1.01 36.93 3.57
CA ALA A 1053 -0.42 37.51 2.36
C ALA A 1053 -1.33 37.11 1.19
#